data_AF-A0A2A5CPY3-F1
#
_entry.id   AF-A0A2A5CPY3-F1
#
_cell.length_a   1.000
_cell.length_b   1.000
_cell.length_c   1.000
_cell.angle_alpha   90.00
_cell.angle_beta   90.00
_cell.angle_gamma   90.00
#
_symmetry.space_group_name_H-M   'P 1'
#
loop_
_entity.id
_entity.type
_entity.pdbx_description
1 polymer ?
#
loop_
_entity_poly.entity_id
_entity_poly.type
_entity_poly.pdbx_seq_one_letter_code
_entity_poly.pdbx_strand_id
1 'polypeptide(L)'
;MKKQIIKVYLIFITLIIPLAINAETSLGPVTSKDVVYQILTDRFYDGDTSNNIPSGSPSQIFDGTGSDLKLYQGGDFKGITNKISYLKNMGITAVWISAPYANRDEQIIDYQPDGSQMIWSSYHGYHASNYYRTNPHFGGMKDFQDMVTALHSNGIKVIIDFVSNHTSRWQNPTNNNSAEHGRLYEPDRDANNQFSFDVNGDPIDLNSDGSSDNLIADPNGTVNPGWFHSKGDRGSDSSRFGFRYRDLGSLADFTHELPEVIEYLEDAATFWKAKGIDGYRHDATLHMNPAFAKGLRDAIDSAPGGALTHFGEFFIGKPDPKYGEYESFPDRTSINNLDFEFFRTVTNVFGSGSEDMNSLANFYQYTENDYNYQNQTVTFIDNHDVPRFLRINSDQRSLDVAIATAMASRGIPNIYYGTEQYVNGHDASENGGRVFLQADKTFDETTRAFKIIKKMSSLRQQNDALAYGLTSILYSTPDVLVMSRKFYDKEVIIAINRSPYNSYTVPNLATSLPTGSYNDNLDGELGGATNNVFVSNSIRYISSFNLAQQEVNVWSYNADLGSDPKIGDMVSISGHQGNEVTIYGTGLDGSIQVNFDATQATIISNNYNEIQVTVPSVNAGKRNVSVTKGTTSSNNFEFEVLSDNQNQMIFHVQANTSVGQKIYVVGSIPELGNWNPASALDAFHNPDPINWNKWFLPVSVPKGKTFDYKYIMKDDQGNVVWEGGNNRSATSSSTDSGVVDLPEEYFQ
;
A
#
# COMPACT_ATOMS: atom_id res chain seq x y z
N MET A 1 52.11 -54.90 32.22
CA MET A 1 50.64 -55.10 32.14
C MET A 1 49.93 -53.81 32.50
N LYS A 2 49.57 -53.00 31.50
CA LYS A 2 48.67 -51.84 31.65
C LYS A 2 47.67 -51.89 30.50
N LYS A 3 46.39 -51.95 30.85
CA LYS A 3 45.22 -52.06 29.96
C LYS A 3 45.06 -50.76 29.16
N GLN A 4 45.03 -50.84 27.83
CA GLN A 4 44.50 -49.78 26.98
C GLN A 4 42.98 -50.00 26.85
N ILE A 5 42.21 -49.03 27.34
CA ILE A 5 40.77 -48.94 27.17
C ILE A 5 40.52 -48.12 25.91
N ILE A 6 39.88 -48.74 24.92
CA ILE A 6 39.37 -48.09 23.70
C ILE A 6 38.15 -47.25 24.11
N LYS A 7 38.24 -45.93 23.98
CA LYS A 7 37.07 -45.03 24.05
C LYS A 7 36.38 -45.02 22.69
N VAL A 8 35.21 -45.64 22.61
CA VAL A 8 34.27 -45.51 21.49
C VAL A 8 33.57 -44.16 21.65
N TYR A 9 33.75 -43.26 20.70
CA TYR A 9 32.96 -42.04 20.59
C TYR A 9 31.62 -42.41 19.93
N LEU A 10 30.53 -42.41 20.71
CA LEU A 10 29.17 -42.43 20.18
C LEU A 10 28.90 -41.03 19.60
N ILE A 11 28.83 -40.94 18.27
CA ILE A 11 28.32 -39.76 17.57
C ILE A 11 26.79 -39.82 17.72
N PHE A 12 26.21 -38.98 18.57
CA PHE A 12 24.79 -38.68 18.54
C PHE A 12 24.52 -37.84 17.30
N ILE A 13 24.03 -38.47 16.24
CA ILE A 13 23.40 -37.78 15.11
C ILE A 13 22.04 -37.33 15.62
N THR A 14 21.92 -36.08 16.05
CA THR A 14 20.63 -35.44 16.30
C THR A 14 19.94 -35.29 14.94
N LEU A 15 18.98 -36.17 14.67
CA LEU A 15 18.10 -36.06 13.53
C LEU A 15 17.26 -34.79 13.75
N ILE A 16 17.60 -33.69 13.06
CA ILE A 16 16.73 -32.53 12.96
C ILE A 16 15.55 -33.00 12.11
N ILE A 17 14.45 -33.36 12.77
CA ILE A 17 13.17 -33.49 12.10
C ILE A 17 12.73 -32.05 11.84
N PRO A 18 12.63 -31.58 10.58
CA PRO A 18 11.98 -30.32 10.33
C PRO A 18 10.55 -30.49 10.84
N LEU A 19 10.13 -29.64 11.78
CA LEU A 19 8.70 -29.47 12.01
C LEU A 19 8.11 -29.13 10.66
N ALA A 20 7.30 -30.03 10.12
CA ALA A 20 6.42 -29.71 9.02
C ALA A 20 5.45 -28.67 9.56
N ILE A 21 5.82 -27.40 9.41
CA ILE A 21 4.86 -26.32 9.32
C ILE A 21 3.95 -26.77 8.18
N ASN A 22 2.70 -27.08 8.49
CA ASN A 22 1.68 -27.16 7.45
C ASN A 22 1.80 -25.83 6.73
N ALA A 23 2.29 -25.83 5.49
CA ALA A 23 2.28 -24.65 4.67
C ALA A 23 0.81 -24.25 4.59
N GLU A 24 0.42 -23.26 5.38
CA GLU A 24 -0.86 -22.61 5.20
C GLU A 24 -0.91 -22.19 3.75
N THR A 25 -2.03 -22.47 3.10
CA THR A 25 -2.22 -22.14 1.71
C THR A 25 -2.26 -20.63 1.59
N SER A 26 -1.10 -20.02 1.31
CA SER A 26 -0.98 -18.62 0.93
C SER A 26 -2.01 -18.32 -0.17
N LEU A 27 -2.77 -17.24 0.00
CA LEU A 27 -3.74 -16.79 -0.99
C LEU A 27 -3.08 -15.93 -2.08
N GLY A 28 -1.78 -15.69 -1.96
CA GLY A 28 -1.02 -14.78 -2.81
C GLY A 28 -1.37 -13.30 -2.56
N PRO A 29 -0.71 -12.39 -3.29
CA PRO A 29 -0.90 -10.96 -3.12
C PRO A 29 -2.35 -10.50 -3.36
N VAL A 30 -2.71 -9.35 -2.78
CA VAL A 30 -3.94 -8.62 -3.10
C VAL A 30 -3.88 -8.07 -4.54
N THR A 31 -4.95 -8.27 -5.29
CA THR A 31 -5.03 -7.93 -6.73
C THR A 31 -6.18 -6.96 -7.01
N SER A 32 -6.23 -6.44 -8.23
CA SER A 32 -7.35 -5.64 -8.75
C SER A 32 -8.72 -6.36 -8.76
N LYS A 33 -8.77 -7.68 -8.54
CA LYS A 33 -10.02 -8.41 -8.30
C LYS A 33 -10.55 -8.26 -6.87
N ASP A 34 -9.67 -7.95 -5.93
CA ASP A 34 -10.01 -7.91 -4.52
C ASP A 34 -10.81 -6.65 -4.13
N VAL A 35 -11.54 -6.77 -3.02
CA VAL A 35 -12.19 -5.65 -2.34
C VAL A 35 -11.62 -5.60 -0.94
N VAL A 36 -10.90 -4.51 -0.64
CA VAL A 36 -10.24 -4.28 0.64
C VAL A 36 -11.23 -3.66 1.61
N TYR A 37 -11.25 -4.15 2.84
CA TYR A 37 -11.95 -3.55 3.96
C TYR A 37 -10.93 -3.08 5.00
N GLN A 38 -10.78 -1.77 5.16
CA GLN A 38 -9.82 -1.17 6.07
C GLN A 38 -10.38 -1.10 7.49
N ILE A 39 -9.70 -1.78 8.41
CA ILE A 39 -10.05 -1.95 9.81
C ILE A 39 -9.04 -1.19 10.66
N LEU A 40 -9.53 -0.22 11.44
CA LEU A 40 -8.78 0.32 12.56
C LEU A 40 -8.99 -0.64 13.75
N THR A 41 -7.98 -1.45 14.07
CA THR A 41 -8.13 -2.65 14.93
C THR A 41 -8.83 -2.34 16.25
N ASP A 42 -8.34 -1.35 17.00
CA ASP A 42 -8.91 -0.87 18.29
C ASP A 42 -10.39 -0.47 18.20
N ARG A 43 -10.86 -0.10 17.01
CA ARG A 43 -12.19 0.50 16.81
C ARG A 43 -13.20 -0.43 16.19
N PHE A 44 -12.85 -1.69 15.92
CA PHE A 44 -13.73 -2.58 15.19
C PHE A 44 -14.64 -3.42 16.10
N TYR A 45 -14.05 -4.32 16.89
CA TYR A 45 -14.78 -5.22 17.77
C TYR A 45 -13.86 -5.77 18.86
N ASP A 46 -14.28 -5.67 20.12
CA ASP A 46 -13.62 -6.28 21.28
C ASP A 46 -14.03 -7.76 21.35
N GLY A 47 -13.06 -8.63 21.07
CA GLY A 47 -13.21 -10.08 21.08
C GLY A 47 -12.64 -10.74 22.33
N ASP A 48 -11.74 -10.05 23.03
CA ASP A 48 -11.11 -10.49 24.27
C ASP A 48 -10.85 -9.33 25.24
N THR A 49 -11.89 -8.99 26.00
CA THR A 49 -11.83 -7.98 27.08
C THR A 49 -10.67 -8.14 28.09
N SER A 50 -10.00 -9.30 28.16
CA SER A 50 -8.87 -9.50 29.08
C SER A 50 -7.59 -8.76 28.66
N ASN A 51 -7.48 -8.36 27.39
CA ASN A 51 -6.35 -7.59 26.85
C ASN A 51 -6.64 -6.07 26.76
N ASN A 52 -7.81 -5.60 27.17
CA ASN A 52 -8.18 -4.17 27.12
C ASN A 52 -7.22 -3.28 27.92
N ILE A 53 -6.79 -3.77 29.08
CA ILE A 53 -5.76 -3.14 29.92
C ILE A 53 -4.72 -4.21 30.24
N PRO A 54 -3.72 -4.40 29.36
CA PRO A 54 -2.65 -5.37 29.58
C PRO A 54 -1.89 -5.12 30.89
N SER A 55 -1.22 -6.14 31.40
CA SER A 55 -0.44 -6.02 32.63
C SER A 55 0.70 -5.01 32.45
N GLY A 56 0.65 -3.92 33.23
CA GLY A 56 1.64 -2.84 33.20
C GLY A 56 1.16 -1.59 32.46
N SER A 57 0.12 -1.70 31.63
CA SER A 57 -0.44 -0.57 30.89
C SER A 57 -1.25 0.37 31.81
N PRO A 58 -1.18 1.69 31.62
CA PRO A 58 -1.93 2.64 32.44
C PRO A 58 -3.44 2.56 32.15
N SER A 59 -4.29 2.45 33.17
CA SER A 59 -5.75 2.40 32.95
C SER A 59 -6.33 3.69 32.35
N GLN A 60 -5.59 4.80 32.41
CA GLN A 60 -5.99 6.11 31.88
C GLN A 60 -5.97 6.19 30.35
N ILE A 61 -5.34 5.23 29.66
CA ILE A 61 -5.29 5.21 28.19
C ILE A 61 -6.39 4.34 27.57
N PHE A 62 -7.35 3.85 28.37
CA PHE A 62 -8.48 3.02 27.95
C PHE A 62 -9.82 3.67 28.34
N ASP A 63 -10.79 3.63 27.43
CA ASP A 63 -12.17 4.09 27.64
C ASP A 63 -13.17 2.93 27.49
N GLY A 64 -13.15 2.22 26.36
CA GLY A 64 -14.02 1.08 26.08
C GLY A 64 -15.50 1.40 25.86
N THR A 65 -15.91 2.68 25.97
CA THR A 65 -17.31 3.10 25.82
C THR A 65 -17.62 3.71 24.45
N GLY A 66 -16.59 3.98 23.64
CA GLY A 66 -16.69 4.72 22.39
C GLY A 66 -16.84 6.23 22.58
N SER A 67 -16.65 6.76 23.80
CA SER A 67 -16.89 8.17 24.12
C SER A 67 -15.64 9.02 23.91
N ASP A 68 -14.49 8.57 24.43
CA ASP A 68 -13.21 9.25 24.27
C ASP A 68 -12.37 8.61 23.14
N LEU A 69 -12.54 9.15 21.93
CA LEU A 69 -11.86 8.66 20.72
C LEU A 69 -10.33 8.86 20.72
N LYS A 70 -9.74 9.44 21.76
CA LYS A 70 -8.27 9.58 21.92
C LYS A 70 -7.65 8.37 22.62
N LEU A 71 -8.47 7.53 23.26
CA LEU A 71 -8.05 6.40 24.08
C LEU A 71 -8.32 5.08 23.37
N TYR A 72 -7.74 3.99 23.86
CA TYR A 72 -8.07 2.63 23.44
C TYR A 72 -9.54 2.31 23.76
N GLN A 73 -10.19 1.59 22.86
CA GLN A 73 -11.59 1.18 22.92
C GLN A 73 -11.76 -0.34 23.04
N GLY A 74 -10.71 -1.12 22.79
CA GLY A 74 -10.67 -2.56 23.07
C GLY A 74 -10.84 -3.46 21.86
N GLY A 75 -10.89 -2.92 20.64
CA GLY A 75 -10.92 -3.76 19.45
C GLY A 75 -9.60 -4.52 19.22
N ASP A 76 -9.70 -5.78 18.81
CA ASP A 76 -8.56 -6.71 18.83
C ASP A 76 -8.59 -7.75 17.68
N PHE A 77 -7.54 -8.58 17.57
CA PHE A 77 -7.43 -9.63 16.55
C PHE A 77 -8.53 -10.70 16.68
N LYS A 78 -8.96 -10.99 17.92
CA LYS A 78 -10.04 -11.93 18.18
C LYS A 78 -11.38 -11.38 17.68
N GLY A 79 -11.59 -10.08 17.77
CA GLY A 79 -12.77 -9.40 17.31
C GLY A 79 -12.87 -9.36 15.80
N ILE A 80 -11.75 -9.13 15.10
CA ILE A 80 -11.68 -9.33 13.64
C ILE A 80 -12.07 -10.77 13.29
N THR A 81 -11.50 -11.76 13.98
CA THR A 81 -11.83 -13.18 13.80
C THR A 81 -13.34 -13.45 14.00
N ASN A 82 -13.95 -12.85 15.03
CA ASN A 82 -15.38 -12.99 15.33
C ASN A 82 -16.29 -12.36 14.26
N LYS A 83 -15.75 -11.49 13.40
CA LYS A 83 -16.49 -10.78 12.34
C LYS A 83 -16.18 -11.28 10.92
N ILE A 84 -15.41 -12.35 10.77
CA ILE A 84 -15.13 -12.97 9.46
C ILE A 84 -16.41 -13.28 8.68
N SER A 85 -17.45 -13.81 9.34
CA SER A 85 -18.74 -14.10 8.69
C SER A 85 -19.38 -12.85 8.09
N TYR A 86 -19.33 -11.72 8.81
CA TYR A 86 -19.88 -10.44 8.35
C TYR A 86 -19.11 -9.92 7.12
N LEU A 87 -17.78 -9.92 7.19
CA LEU A 87 -16.89 -9.50 6.10
C LEU A 87 -17.12 -10.37 4.85
N LYS A 88 -17.16 -11.69 5.03
CA LYS A 88 -17.42 -12.65 3.94
C LYS A 88 -18.80 -12.49 3.33
N ASN A 89 -19.84 -12.27 4.15
CA ASN A 89 -21.20 -12.08 3.67
C ASN A 89 -21.37 -10.79 2.85
N MET A 90 -20.53 -9.78 3.12
CA MET A 90 -20.42 -8.55 2.35
C MET A 90 -19.61 -8.71 1.07
N GLY A 91 -18.88 -9.82 0.91
CA GLY A 91 -18.01 -10.08 -0.24
C GLY A 91 -16.62 -9.45 -0.10
N ILE A 92 -16.16 -9.13 1.10
CA ILE A 92 -14.77 -8.68 1.32
C ILE A 92 -13.81 -9.85 1.04
N THR A 93 -12.71 -9.58 0.33
CA THR A 93 -11.69 -10.58 -0.02
C THR A 93 -10.30 -10.22 0.49
N ALA A 94 -10.13 -9.02 1.05
CA ALA A 94 -8.93 -8.62 1.77
C ALA A 94 -9.30 -7.68 2.93
N VAL A 95 -8.62 -7.80 4.06
CA VAL A 95 -8.66 -6.80 5.13
C VAL A 95 -7.34 -6.04 5.17
N TRP A 96 -7.40 -4.74 5.38
CA TRP A 96 -6.24 -3.92 5.73
C TRP A 96 -6.39 -3.52 7.19
N ILE A 97 -5.51 -4.03 8.06
CA ILE A 97 -5.55 -3.76 9.50
C ILE A 97 -4.50 -2.73 9.91
N SER A 98 -4.71 -2.09 11.06
CA SER A 98 -3.71 -1.26 11.74
C SER A 98 -2.39 -2.00 11.95
N ALA A 99 -1.31 -1.23 12.10
CA ALA A 99 0.01 -1.75 12.44
C ALA A 99 -0.06 -2.71 13.65
N PRO A 100 0.29 -4.01 13.47
CA PRO A 100 0.02 -5.03 14.48
C PRO A 100 1.05 -5.05 15.61
N TYR A 101 2.19 -4.39 15.43
CA TYR A 101 3.32 -4.42 16.35
C TYR A 101 3.16 -3.48 17.54
N ALA A 102 3.99 -3.69 18.57
CA ALA A 102 3.96 -2.93 19.80
C ALA A 102 4.16 -1.44 19.54
N ASN A 103 3.34 -0.67 20.25
CA ASN A 103 3.29 0.78 20.19
C ASN A 103 3.68 1.39 21.54
N ARG A 104 3.92 2.70 21.60
CA ARG A 104 4.12 3.42 22.86
C ARG A 104 2.91 3.20 23.77
N ASP A 105 3.15 2.54 24.89
CA ASP A 105 2.14 2.14 25.88
C ASP A 105 2.19 3.03 27.14
N GLU A 106 2.19 4.33 26.91
CA GLU A 106 2.26 5.37 27.94
C GLU A 106 1.26 6.48 27.62
N GLN A 107 0.86 7.27 28.63
CA GLN A 107 0.06 8.47 28.39
C GLN A 107 0.84 9.47 27.54
N ILE A 108 0.19 9.99 26.50
CA ILE A 108 0.69 11.10 25.69
C ILE A 108 -0.11 12.34 26.10
N ILE A 109 0.55 13.34 26.69
CA ILE A 109 -0.12 14.48 27.32
C ILE A 109 0.07 15.73 26.46
N ASP A 110 -1.04 16.31 26.03
CA ASP A 110 -1.10 17.65 25.47
C ASP A 110 -1.63 18.67 26.49
N TYR A 111 -0.82 19.67 26.79
CA TYR A 111 -1.17 20.77 27.67
C TYR A 111 -1.95 21.84 26.92
N GLN A 112 -3.18 22.09 27.36
CA GLN A 112 -4.07 23.05 26.71
C GLN A 112 -3.87 24.48 27.26
N PRO A 113 -4.18 25.53 26.48
CA PRO A 113 -4.05 26.92 26.91
C PRO A 113 -4.87 27.28 28.16
N ASP A 114 -5.96 26.56 28.43
CA ASP A 114 -6.80 26.74 29.62
C ASP A 114 -6.27 26.02 30.88
N GLY A 115 -5.11 25.38 30.78
CA GLY A 115 -4.46 24.62 31.85
C GLY A 115 -4.96 23.18 31.99
N SER A 116 -5.90 22.74 31.15
CA SER A 116 -6.33 21.33 31.13
C SER A 116 -5.30 20.44 30.42
N GLN A 117 -5.36 19.13 30.71
CA GLN A 117 -4.55 18.10 30.07
C GLN A 117 -5.42 17.24 29.19
N MET A 118 -4.96 17.02 27.96
CA MET A 118 -5.57 16.09 27.03
C MET A 118 -4.69 14.85 26.96
N ILE A 119 -5.26 13.69 27.31
CA ILE A 119 -4.57 12.40 27.27
C ILE A 119 -4.89 11.73 25.94
N TRP A 120 -3.83 11.25 25.28
CA TRP A 120 -3.88 10.43 24.08
C TRP A 120 -3.21 9.08 24.35
N SER A 121 -3.64 8.08 23.59
CA SER A 121 -3.00 6.77 23.50
C SER A 121 -2.53 6.50 22.08
N SER A 122 -1.74 5.43 21.92
CA SER A 122 -1.26 4.97 20.61
C SER A 122 -2.21 3.95 19.95
N TYR A 123 -3.53 4.07 20.19
CA TYR A 123 -4.54 3.11 19.73
C TYR A 123 -4.54 2.82 18.23
N HIS A 124 -4.05 3.77 17.45
CA HIS A 124 -4.06 3.74 15.99
C HIS A 124 -2.96 2.83 15.41
N GLY A 125 -1.91 2.51 16.18
CA GLY A 125 -0.80 1.65 15.75
C GLY A 125 0.41 2.38 15.14
N TYR A 126 0.38 3.72 15.05
CA TYR A 126 1.41 4.52 14.36
C TYR A 126 2.51 5.11 15.26
N HIS A 127 2.60 4.67 16.51
CA HIS A 127 3.68 5.04 17.43
C HIS A 127 4.51 3.80 17.78
N ALA A 128 5.18 3.22 16.78
CA ALA A 128 5.96 2.00 16.92
C ALA A 128 6.98 2.08 18.08
N SER A 129 7.07 1.02 18.87
CA SER A 129 8.05 0.86 19.94
C SER A 129 8.86 -0.43 19.83
N ASN A 130 8.29 -1.50 19.27
CA ASN A 130 9.00 -2.76 19.00
C ASN A 130 8.30 -3.52 17.86
N TYR A 131 8.98 -3.70 16.72
CA TYR A 131 8.41 -4.36 15.54
C TYR A 131 8.28 -5.88 15.68
N TYR A 132 8.97 -6.52 16.62
CA TYR A 132 9.01 -7.98 16.77
C TYR A 132 8.09 -8.50 17.89
N ARG A 133 7.22 -7.64 18.40
CA ARG A 133 6.17 -7.94 19.39
C ARG A 133 4.86 -7.38 18.86
N THR A 134 3.72 -8.04 19.09
CA THR A 134 2.40 -7.46 18.82
C THR A 134 2.06 -6.32 19.78
N ASN A 135 1.11 -5.46 19.41
CA ASN A 135 0.47 -4.55 20.35
C ASN A 135 -0.32 -5.37 21.39
N PRO A 136 0.01 -5.29 22.69
CA PRO A 136 -0.63 -6.13 23.70
C PRO A 136 -2.13 -5.84 23.87
N HIS A 137 -2.62 -4.67 23.45
CA HIS A 137 -4.04 -4.36 23.42
C HIS A 137 -4.79 -5.05 22.26
N PHE A 138 -4.08 -5.52 21.22
CA PHE A 138 -4.70 -6.23 20.09
C PHE A 138 -4.64 -7.76 20.24
N GLY A 139 -3.74 -8.27 21.09
CA GLY A 139 -3.52 -9.70 21.33
C GLY A 139 -2.05 -10.12 21.19
N GLY A 140 -1.74 -11.36 21.57
CA GLY A 140 -0.40 -11.93 21.43
C GLY A 140 -0.10 -12.36 19.99
N MET A 141 1.15 -12.78 19.73
CA MET A 141 1.56 -13.27 18.40
C MET A 141 0.69 -14.45 17.93
N LYS A 142 0.30 -15.34 18.84
CA LYS A 142 -0.60 -16.45 18.55
C LYS A 142 -1.99 -16.01 18.08
N ASP A 143 -2.54 -14.94 18.65
CA ASP A 143 -3.85 -14.40 18.27
C ASP A 143 -3.79 -13.79 16.86
N PHE A 144 -2.69 -13.10 16.54
CA PHE A 144 -2.44 -12.58 15.20
C PHE A 144 -2.39 -13.71 14.16
N GLN A 145 -1.61 -14.76 14.42
CA GLN A 145 -1.49 -15.90 13.52
C GLN A 145 -2.84 -16.63 13.36
N ASP A 146 -3.57 -16.87 14.46
CA ASP A 146 -4.90 -17.50 14.39
C ASP A 146 -5.89 -16.67 13.57
N MET A 147 -5.83 -15.34 13.66
CA MET A 147 -6.64 -14.43 12.84
C MET A 147 -6.28 -14.55 11.36
N VAL A 148 -4.98 -14.53 11.00
CA VAL A 148 -4.51 -14.71 9.62
C VAL A 148 -4.99 -16.06 9.07
N THR A 149 -4.76 -17.16 9.79
CA THR A 149 -5.22 -18.51 9.40
C THR A 149 -6.74 -18.56 9.19
N ALA A 150 -7.50 -17.93 10.08
CA ALA A 150 -8.97 -17.92 10.01
C ALA A 150 -9.49 -17.10 8.82
N LEU A 151 -8.86 -15.96 8.52
CA LEU A 151 -9.16 -15.13 7.35
C LEU A 151 -8.82 -15.88 6.05
N HIS A 152 -7.62 -16.46 5.97
CA HIS A 152 -7.18 -17.27 4.82
C HIS A 152 -8.10 -18.46 4.55
N SER A 153 -8.51 -19.18 5.60
CA SER A 153 -9.47 -20.29 5.50
C SER A 153 -10.85 -19.86 4.97
N ASN A 154 -11.12 -18.55 4.97
CA ASN A 154 -12.34 -17.95 4.41
C ASN A 154 -12.11 -17.20 3.09
N GLY A 155 -10.92 -17.30 2.50
CA GLY A 155 -10.56 -16.63 1.25
C GLY A 155 -10.36 -15.13 1.41
N ILE A 156 -9.99 -14.66 2.60
CA ILE A 156 -9.77 -13.25 2.91
C ILE A 156 -8.28 -13.05 3.18
N LYS A 157 -7.64 -12.19 2.39
CA LYS A 157 -6.23 -11.78 2.52
C LYS A 157 -6.03 -10.77 3.63
N VAL A 158 -4.79 -10.62 4.11
CA VAL A 158 -4.41 -9.70 5.20
C VAL A 158 -3.32 -8.74 4.73
N ILE A 159 -3.65 -7.45 4.69
CA ILE A 159 -2.70 -6.35 4.55
C ILE A 159 -2.47 -5.77 5.94
N ILE A 160 -1.21 -5.49 6.29
CA ILE A 160 -0.89 -4.73 7.51
C ILE A 160 -0.42 -3.33 7.17
N ASP A 161 -0.70 -2.39 8.07
CA ASP A 161 -0.03 -1.11 8.10
C ASP A 161 1.43 -1.25 8.55
N PHE A 162 2.35 -0.60 7.86
CA PHE A 162 3.78 -0.64 8.17
C PHE A 162 4.39 0.76 8.16
N VAL A 163 4.77 1.22 9.35
CA VAL A 163 5.37 2.52 9.62
C VAL A 163 6.87 2.34 9.57
N SER A 164 7.50 2.78 8.49
CA SER A 164 8.96 2.78 8.34
C SER A 164 9.56 4.18 8.35
N ASN A 165 8.72 5.23 8.50
CA ASN A 165 9.18 6.61 8.59
C ASN A 165 9.70 6.97 9.99
N HIS A 166 8.99 6.60 11.04
CA HIS A 166 9.24 7.07 12.39
C HIS A 166 8.91 6.01 13.45
N THR A 167 9.32 6.23 14.70
CA THR A 167 8.89 5.42 15.86
C THR A 167 7.66 6.03 16.54
N SER A 168 7.85 6.86 17.55
CA SER A 168 6.80 7.50 18.34
C SER A 168 7.18 8.94 18.67
N ARG A 169 6.23 9.70 19.22
CA ARG A 169 6.46 11.08 19.67
C ARG A 169 7.63 11.14 20.67
N TRP A 170 8.64 11.92 20.31
CA TRP A 170 9.86 12.09 21.10
C TRP A 170 10.03 13.50 21.67
N GLN A 171 9.23 14.46 21.21
CA GLN A 171 9.14 15.80 21.79
C GLN A 171 7.68 16.20 22.03
N ASN A 172 7.46 17.03 23.05
CA ASN A 172 6.15 17.57 23.37
C ASN A 172 5.92 18.97 22.77
N PRO A 173 5.25 19.12 21.61
CA PRO A 173 4.89 20.42 21.02
C PRO A 173 4.11 21.36 21.95
N THR A 174 3.34 20.83 22.90
CA THR A 174 2.56 21.64 23.85
C THR A 174 3.33 22.01 25.12
N ASN A 175 4.55 21.50 25.29
CA ASN A 175 5.41 21.74 26.44
C ASN A 175 6.83 22.13 26.01
N ASN A 176 6.94 23.17 25.19
CA ASN A 176 8.21 23.72 24.71
C ASN A 176 9.16 22.68 24.08
N ASN A 177 8.61 21.71 23.34
CA ASN A 177 9.34 20.60 22.74
C ASN A 177 10.19 19.81 23.74
N SER A 178 9.72 19.68 25.00
CA SER A 178 10.40 18.87 26.00
C SER A 178 10.56 17.42 25.51
N ALA A 179 11.72 16.83 25.75
CA ALA A 179 11.98 15.42 25.47
C ALA A 179 10.90 14.50 26.07
N GLU A 180 10.47 13.52 25.28
CA GLU A 180 9.55 12.45 25.64
C GLU A 180 10.15 11.08 25.25
N HIS A 181 9.35 10.21 24.63
CA HIS A 181 9.65 8.82 24.33
C HIS A 181 10.50 8.68 23.04
N GLY A 182 9.91 8.24 21.93
CA GLY A 182 10.61 7.96 20.68
C GLY A 182 11.56 6.76 20.69
N ARG A 183 11.68 6.06 21.82
CA ARG A 183 12.56 4.90 21.99
C ARG A 183 12.09 3.69 21.17
N LEU A 184 13.06 2.93 20.68
CA LEU A 184 12.87 1.71 19.91
C LEU A 184 13.50 0.52 20.64
N TYR A 185 12.79 -0.60 20.63
CA TYR A 185 13.15 -1.81 21.36
C TYR A 185 13.16 -3.06 20.46
N GLU A 186 13.84 -4.10 20.94
CA GLU A 186 13.85 -5.44 20.38
C GLU A 186 13.73 -6.51 21.46
N PRO A 187 13.23 -7.73 21.13
CA PRO A 187 13.30 -8.89 22.00
C PRO A 187 14.73 -9.25 22.43
N ASP A 188 14.84 -9.96 23.56
CA ASP A 188 16.08 -10.63 23.95
C ASP A 188 16.61 -11.57 22.87
N ARG A 189 17.94 -11.64 22.73
CA ARG A 189 18.62 -12.54 21.80
C ARG A 189 19.29 -13.71 22.52
N ASP A 190 19.22 -14.89 21.91
CA ASP A 190 19.90 -16.09 22.40
C ASP A 190 21.40 -16.10 22.08
N ALA A 191 22.10 -17.17 22.44
CA ALA A 191 23.54 -17.32 22.19
C ALA A 191 23.91 -17.39 20.69
N ASN A 192 22.93 -17.56 19.79
CA ASN A 192 23.09 -17.57 18.34
C ASN A 192 22.61 -16.26 17.69
N ASN A 193 22.39 -15.22 18.49
CA ASN A 193 21.92 -13.90 18.06
C ASN A 193 20.50 -13.91 17.45
N GLN A 194 19.68 -14.91 17.78
CA GLN A 194 18.28 -15.00 17.35
C GLN A 194 17.35 -14.43 18.41
N PHE A 195 16.27 -13.76 18.01
CA PHE A 195 15.24 -13.33 18.96
C PHE A 195 14.64 -14.51 19.70
N SER A 196 14.43 -14.33 21.00
CA SER A 196 13.92 -15.34 21.91
C SER A 196 12.43 -15.14 22.10
N PHE A 197 11.66 -16.13 21.66
CA PHE A 197 10.20 -16.17 21.79
C PHE A 197 9.76 -17.41 22.56
N ASP A 198 8.60 -17.32 23.21
CA ASP A 198 7.93 -18.47 23.80
C ASP A 198 7.23 -19.34 22.73
N VAL A 199 6.46 -20.33 23.17
CA VAL A 199 5.72 -21.23 22.28
C VAL A 199 4.59 -20.54 21.49
N ASN A 200 4.11 -19.40 21.97
CA ASN A 200 3.07 -18.59 21.34
C ASN A 200 3.66 -17.53 20.40
N GLY A 201 4.99 -17.38 20.39
CA GLY A 201 5.69 -16.38 19.58
C GLY A 201 5.84 -15.03 20.26
N ASP A 202 5.58 -14.94 21.56
CA ASP A 202 5.74 -13.70 22.33
C ASP A 202 7.17 -13.61 22.92
N PRO A 203 7.79 -12.41 22.99
CA PRO A 203 9.14 -12.25 23.53
C PRO A 203 9.29 -12.73 24.98
N ILE A 204 10.42 -13.35 25.30
CA ILE A 204 10.76 -13.81 26.66
C ILE A 204 11.90 -13.02 27.28
N ASP A 205 11.86 -12.83 28.61
CA ASP A 205 12.97 -12.31 29.40
C ASP A 205 13.97 -13.45 29.62
N LEU A 206 14.95 -13.54 28.72
CA LEU A 206 15.97 -14.59 28.71
C LEU A 206 17.06 -14.31 29.75
N ASN A 207 17.36 -13.03 29.98
CA ASN A 207 18.48 -12.61 30.83
C ASN A 207 18.08 -12.43 32.32
N SER A 208 16.79 -12.52 32.62
CA SER A 208 16.16 -12.34 33.94
C SER A 208 16.36 -10.94 34.56
N ASP A 209 16.41 -9.90 33.74
CA ASP A 209 16.51 -8.50 34.17
C ASP A 209 15.15 -7.84 34.48
N GLY A 210 14.06 -8.57 34.22
CA GLY A 210 12.69 -8.11 34.43
C GLY A 210 12.04 -7.47 33.19
N SER A 211 12.74 -7.44 32.05
CA SER A 211 12.25 -6.98 30.74
C SER A 211 12.51 -8.05 29.69
N SER A 212 11.59 -8.17 28.73
CA SER A 212 11.80 -8.96 27.51
C SER A 212 12.19 -8.09 26.31
N ASP A 213 12.29 -6.78 26.54
CA ASP A 213 12.58 -5.76 25.54
C ASP A 213 13.89 -5.03 25.89
N ASN A 214 14.77 -4.90 24.90
CA ASN A 214 16.06 -4.21 24.96
C ASN A 214 15.99 -2.88 24.20
N LEU A 215 16.44 -1.80 24.82
CA LEU A 215 16.55 -0.49 24.15
C LEU A 215 17.65 -0.56 23.08
N ILE A 216 17.28 -0.35 21.82
CA ILE A 216 18.22 -0.38 20.69
C ILE A 216 18.46 0.99 20.06
N ALA A 217 17.54 1.95 20.21
CA ALA A 217 17.76 3.32 19.77
C ALA A 217 16.90 4.30 20.55
N ASP A 218 17.41 5.51 20.75
CA ASP A 218 16.70 6.60 21.42
C ASP A 218 17.05 7.96 20.78
N PRO A 219 16.05 8.76 20.36
CA PRO A 219 16.27 10.05 19.72
C PRO A 219 16.83 11.11 20.67
N ASN A 220 16.81 10.87 21.99
CA ASN A 220 17.50 11.73 22.96
C ASN A 220 19.02 11.49 23.00
N GLY A 221 19.54 10.58 22.16
CA GLY A 221 20.95 10.41 21.86
C GLY A 221 21.73 9.53 22.83
N THR A 222 21.03 8.72 23.63
CA THR A 222 21.67 7.84 24.63
C THR A 222 22.15 6.51 24.05
N VAL A 223 21.40 5.95 23.12
CA VAL A 223 21.69 4.68 22.43
C VAL A 223 21.49 4.91 20.94
N ASN A 224 22.50 4.56 20.13
CA ASN A 224 22.48 4.70 18.68
C ASN A 224 21.97 6.09 18.19
N PRO A 225 22.62 7.20 18.59
CA PRO A 225 22.14 8.57 18.36
C PRO A 225 21.98 8.98 16.89
N GLY A 226 22.57 8.22 15.96
CA GLY A 226 22.45 8.46 14.51
C GLY A 226 21.18 7.90 13.88
N TRP A 227 20.46 7.00 14.55
CA TRP A 227 19.33 6.28 13.95
C TRP A 227 18.13 7.19 13.62
N PHE A 228 18.09 8.38 14.22
CA PHE A 228 17.03 9.35 14.00
C PHE A 228 17.57 10.68 13.48
N HIS A 229 16.86 11.28 12.52
CA HIS A 229 17.18 12.60 12.03
C HIS A 229 17.08 13.64 13.16
N SER A 230 18.15 14.40 13.36
CA SER A 230 18.20 15.48 14.35
C SER A 230 17.98 16.86 13.68
N LYS A 231 16.93 16.99 12.86
CA LYS A 231 16.63 18.23 12.11
C LYS A 231 15.43 19.01 12.67
N GLY A 232 14.74 18.43 13.64
CA GLY A 232 13.55 18.99 14.30
C GLY A 232 12.31 18.95 13.41
N ASP A 233 11.18 19.29 14.01
CA ASP A 233 9.86 19.23 13.37
C ASP A 233 9.81 19.95 12.01
N ARG A 234 9.14 19.30 11.05
CA ARG A 234 8.88 19.86 9.71
C ARG A 234 8.08 21.15 9.80
N GLY A 235 7.05 21.20 10.64
CA GLY A 235 6.14 22.32 10.81
C GLY A 235 5.55 22.79 9.47
N SER A 236 5.93 24.00 9.06
CA SER A 236 5.46 24.62 7.81
C SER A 236 6.40 24.41 6.61
N ASP A 237 7.52 23.70 6.78
CA ASP A 237 8.43 23.37 5.69
C ASP A 237 7.73 22.42 4.70
N SER A 238 7.41 22.96 3.53
CA SER A 238 6.75 22.24 2.43
C SER A 238 7.72 21.85 1.32
N SER A 239 9.04 21.99 1.56
CA SER A 239 10.05 21.49 0.64
C SER A 239 10.12 19.97 0.68
N ARG A 240 10.58 19.36 -0.42
CA ARG A 240 10.86 17.92 -0.46
C ARG A 240 11.87 17.46 0.60
N PHE A 241 12.81 18.34 0.97
CA PHE A 241 13.73 18.05 2.05
C PHE A 241 13.00 18.04 3.41
N GLY A 242 12.12 19.02 3.65
CA GLY A 242 11.31 19.07 4.86
C GLY A 242 10.42 17.84 5.02
N PHE A 243 9.84 17.32 3.93
CA PHE A 243 9.06 16.09 4.01
C PHE A 243 9.90 14.85 4.38
N ARG A 244 11.14 14.74 3.88
CA ARG A 244 11.94 13.50 3.95
C ARG A 244 12.98 13.40 5.06
N TYR A 245 13.34 14.53 5.69
CA TYR A 245 14.48 14.58 6.63
C TYR A 245 14.17 15.35 7.92
N ARG A 246 12.92 15.76 8.14
CA ARG A 246 12.45 16.46 9.33
C ARG A 246 11.26 15.72 9.92
N ASP A 247 11.13 15.78 11.23
CA ASP A 247 10.13 15.05 11.98
C ASP A 247 8.70 15.38 11.49
N LEU A 248 7.93 14.34 11.23
CA LEU A 248 6.49 14.44 11.02
C LEU A 248 5.79 14.57 12.37
N GLY A 249 5.43 15.78 12.79
CA GLY A 249 4.66 15.99 14.03
C GLY A 249 5.40 15.54 15.30
N SER A 250 6.72 15.80 15.36
CA SER A 250 7.60 15.46 16.48
C SER A 250 7.70 13.96 16.77
N LEU A 251 7.42 13.13 15.76
CA LEU A 251 7.69 11.69 15.75
C LEU A 251 9.16 11.46 15.37
N ALA A 252 9.85 10.56 16.07
CA ALA A 252 11.28 10.36 15.85
C ALA A 252 11.53 9.71 14.48
N ASP A 253 12.10 10.51 13.57
CA ASP A 253 12.19 10.22 12.15
C ASP A 253 13.44 9.39 11.83
N PHE A 254 13.27 8.22 11.22
CA PHE A 254 14.37 7.32 10.93
C PHE A 254 15.35 7.92 9.92
N THR A 255 16.65 7.74 10.15
CA THR A 255 17.69 8.08 9.18
C THR A 255 17.84 6.95 8.16
N HIS A 256 17.06 7.01 7.08
CA HIS A 256 17.07 6.02 5.99
C HIS A 256 18.38 5.99 5.19
N GLU A 257 19.34 6.86 5.50
CA GLU A 257 20.68 6.91 4.95
C GLU A 257 21.70 6.11 5.77
N LEU A 258 21.28 5.47 6.86
CA LEU A 258 22.13 4.59 7.66
C LEU A 258 21.84 3.11 7.38
N PRO A 259 22.88 2.30 7.04
CA PRO A 259 22.68 0.90 6.68
C PRO A 259 22.05 0.08 7.82
N GLU A 260 22.39 0.36 9.07
CA GLU A 260 21.83 -0.35 10.23
C GLU A 260 20.33 -0.09 10.42
N VAL A 261 19.85 1.11 10.04
CA VAL A 261 18.42 1.46 10.09
C VAL A 261 17.67 0.77 8.95
N ILE A 262 18.26 0.73 7.76
CA ILE A 262 17.68 0.02 6.61
C ILE A 262 17.56 -1.47 6.94
N GLU A 263 18.65 -2.11 7.39
CA GLU A 263 18.68 -3.53 7.76
C GLU A 263 17.62 -3.86 8.81
N TYR A 264 17.51 -3.04 9.86
CA TYR A 264 16.50 -3.21 10.90
C TYR A 264 15.06 -3.19 10.35
N LEU A 265 14.74 -2.25 9.47
CA LEU A 265 13.39 -2.08 8.92
C LEU A 265 13.06 -3.18 7.88
N GLU A 266 14.05 -3.64 7.12
CA GLU A 266 13.91 -4.78 6.21
C GLU A 266 13.69 -6.10 6.97
N ASP A 267 14.44 -6.33 8.05
CA ASP A 267 14.25 -7.48 8.95
C ASP A 267 12.88 -7.44 9.64
N ALA A 268 12.47 -6.26 10.11
CA ALA A 268 11.16 -6.05 10.71
C ALA A 268 10.04 -6.35 9.72
N ALA A 269 10.14 -5.86 8.49
CA ALA A 269 9.16 -6.15 7.45
C ALA A 269 9.13 -7.66 7.16
N THR A 270 10.26 -8.29 6.84
CA THR A 270 10.31 -9.72 6.49
C THR A 270 9.88 -10.64 7.62
N PHE A 271 10.05 -10.24 8.88
CA PHE A 271 9.46 -10.93 10.04
C PHE A 271 7.94 -11.02 9.96
N TRP A 272 7.25 -9.91 9.63
CA TRP A 272 5.80 -9.88 9.47
C TRP A 272 5.34 -10.62 8.22
N LYS A 273 6.09 -10.55 7.12
CA LYS A 273 5.85 -11.38 5.92
C LYS A 273 5.81 -12.86 6.28
N ALA A 274 6.75 -13.32 7.10
CA ALA A 274 6.81 -14.70 7.55
C ALA A 274 5.62 -15.14 8.43
N LYS A 275 4.75 -14.20 8.85
CA LYS A 275 3.50 -14.50 9.58
C LYS A 275 2.28 -14.70 8.67
N GLY A 276 2.48 -14.71 7.35
CA GLY A 276 1.44 -15.07 6.38
C GLY A 276 0.57 -13.90 5.90
N ILE A 277 1.04 -12.66 6.01
CA ILE A 277 0.35 -11.52 5.41
C ILE A 277 0.47 -11.55 3.86
N ASP A 278 -0.45 -10.87 3.19
CA ASP A 278 -0.57 -10.84 1.72
C ASP A 278 -0.22 -9.46 1.12
N GLY A 279 0.09 -8.47 1.95
CA GLY A 279 0.49 -7.14 1.50
C GLY A 279 0.84 -6.16 2.60
N TYR A 280 1.43 -5.04 2.19
CA TYR A 280 1.77 -3.90 3.03
C TYR A 280 1.07 -2.64 2.53
N ARG A 281 0.44 -1.91 3.46
CA ARG A 281 0.25 -0.47 3.30
C ARG A 281 1.42 0.23 3.98
N HIS A 282 2.22 0.92 3.20
CA HIS A 282 3.34 1.73 3.69
C HIS A 282 2.83 3.09 4.15
N ASP A 283 3.00 3.38 5.43
CA ASP A 283 2.65 4.67 6.02
C ASP A 283 3.58 5.78 5.50
N ALA A 284 3.04 6.98 5.34
CA ALA A 284 3.80 8.22 5.11
C ALA A 284 4.85 8.13 3.97
N THR A 285 4.54 7.57 2.79
CA THR A 285 5.51 7.44 1.69
C THR A 285 6.01 8.77 1.11
N LEU A 286 5.25 9.85 1.27
CA LEU A 286 5.71 11.22 0.99
C LEU A 286 6.92 11.62 1.88
N HIS A 287 7.02 11.04 3.07
CA HIS A 287 8.04 11.34 4.06
C HIS A 287 9.26 10.43 4.00
N MET A 288 9.25 9.42 3.12
CA MET A 288 10.39 8.52 2.97
C MET A 288 11.24 8.90 1.76
N ASN A 289 12.54 8.67 1.86
CA ASN A 289 13.38 8.74 0.67
C ASN A 289 13.01 7.57 -0.30
N PRO A 290 12.85 7.82 -1.61
CA PRO A 290 12.45 6.77 -2.56
C PRO A 290 13.47 5.63 -2.72
N ALA A 291 14.75 5.87 -2.42
CA ALA A 291 15.79 4.86 -2.54
C ALA A 291 15.60 3.75 -1.50
N PHE A 292 15.33 4.13 -0.26
CA PHE A 292 14.95 3.24 0.83
C PHE A 292 13.63 2.52 0.50
N ALA A 293 12.60 3.25 0.07
CA ALA A 293 11.31 2.64 -0.26
C ALA A 293 11.43 1.54 -1.35
N LYS A 294 12.25 1.77 -2.39
CA LYS A 294 12.56 0.76 -3.41
C LYS A 294 13.32 -0.44 -2.82
N GLY A 295 14.33 -0.19 -1.99
CA GLY A 295 15.12 -1.23 -1.30
C GLY A 295 14.26 -2.10 -0.37
N LEU A 296 13.46 -1.48 0.49
CA LEU A 296 12.56 -2.17 1.40
C LEU A 296 11.60 -3.09 0.66
N ARG A 297 10.97 -2.61 -0.43
CA ARG A 297 10.09 -3.45 -1.26
C ARG A 297 10.86 -4.59 -1.93
N ASP A 298 12.07 -4.35 -2.44
CA ASP A 298 12.92 -5.38 -3.05
C ASP A 298 13.30 -6.46 -2.03
N ALA A 299 13.67 -6.07 -0.81
CA ALA A 299 13.97 -6.98 0.29
C ALA A 299 12.75 -7.84 0.68
N ILE A 300 11.57 -7.21 0.78
CA ILE A 300 10.32 -7.93 1.07
C ILE A 300 10.03 -8.95 -0.02
N ASP A 301 10.06 -8.56 -1.29
CA ASP A 301 9.70 -9.47 -2.40
C ASP A 301 10.78 -10.53 -2.69
N SER A 302 12.02 -10.30 -2.24
CA SER A 302 13.11 -11.27 -2.30
C SER A 302 13.09 -12.30 -1.18
N ALA A 303 12.46 -12.00 -0.05
CA ALA A 303 12.31 -12.95 1.05
C ALA A 303 11.40 -14.13 0.66
N PRO A 304 11.55 -15.31 1.31
CA PRO A 304 10.74 -16.49 1.01
C PRO A 304 9.23 -16.21 1.03
N GLY A 305 8.48 -16.86 0.12
CA GLY A 305 7.02 -16.70 -0.03
C GLY A 305 6.59 -15.85 -1.22
N GLY A 306 7.54 -15.36 -2.04
CA GLY A 306 7.26 -14.62 -3.28
C GLY A 306 6.76 -13.20 -3.05
N ALA A 307 6.47 -12.48 -4.14
CA ALA A 307 6.08 -11.09 -4.07
C ALA A 307 4.74 -10.84 -3.36
N LEU A 308 4.64 -9.74 -2.61
CA LEU A 308 3.42 -9.26 -1.96
C LEU A 308 2.91 -7.96 -2.59
N THR A 309 1.68 -7.57 -2.26
CA THR A 309 1.13 -6.28 -2.70
C THR A 309 1.72 -5.14 -1.87
N HIS A 310 2.14 -4.07 -2.54
CA HIS A 310 2.61 -2.86 -1.90
C HIS A 310 1.85 -1.65 -2.40
N PHE A 311 1.28 -0.89 -1.46
CA PHE A 311 0.78 0.45 -1.73
C PHE A 311 1.13 1.39 -0.59
N GLY A 312 1.27 2.67 -0.90
CA GLY A 312 1.76 3.68 0.00
C GLY A 312 0.82 4.86 0.17
N GLU A 313 0.86 5.47 1.35
CA GLU A 313 0.20 6.75 1.58
C GLU A 313 1.09 7.93 1.19
N PHE A 314 0.91 8.40 -0.04
CA PHE A 314 1.47 9.67 -0.50
C PHE A 314 0.36 10.73 -0.46
N PHE A 315 0.19 11.39 0.69
CA PHE A 315 -0.92 12.30 0.93
C PHE A 315 -0.84 13.59 0.09
N ILE A 316 -1.85 13.83 -0.76
CA ILE A 316 -1.97 15.04 -1.59
C ILE A 316 -3.38 15.66 -1.55
N GLY A 317 -3.45 16.95 -1.87
CA GLY A 317 -4.68 17.66 -2.24
C GLY A 317 -5.01 17.53 -3.73
N LYS A 318 -6.01 18.30 -4.19
CA LYS A 318 -6.33 18.46 -5.62
C LYS A 318 -6.83 19.90 -5.91
N PRO A 319 -6.17 20.68 -6.79
CA PRO A 319 -4.82 20.42 -7.33
C PRO A 319 -3.75 20.48 -6.22
N ASP A 320 -2.62 19.83 -6.42
CA ASP A 320 -1.48 19.86 -5.49
C ASP A 320 -0.16 20.04 -6.25
N PRO A 321 0.74 20.96 -5.82
CA PRO A 321 2.06 21.12 -6.43
C PRO A 321 2.94 19.85 -6.41
N LYS A 322 2.62 18.89 -5.53
CA LYS A 322 3.33 17.60 -5.41
C LYS A 322 2.81 16.52 -6.36
N TYR A 323 1.79 16.81 -7.19
CA TYR A 323 1.19 15.80 -8.08
C TYR A 323 2.21 15.08 -8.96
N GLY A 324 3.17 15.80 -9.54
CA GLY A 324 4.23 15.16 -10.37
C GLY A 324 5.17 14.23 -9.58
N GLU A 325 5.33 14.44 -8.27
CA GLU A 325 6.10 13.51 -7.42
C GLU A 325 5.23 12.32 -7.01
N TYR A 326 3.96 12.56 -6.73
CA TYR A 326 2.96 11.53 -6.44
C TYR A 326 2.79 10.56 -7.60
N GLU A 327 2.59 11.05 -8.83
CA GLU A 327 2.39 10.22 -10.03
C GLU A 327 3.63 9.37 -10.35
N SER A 328 4.84 9.92 -10.13
CA SER A 328 6.10 9.25 -10.45
C SER A 328 6.65 8.40 -9.30
N PHE A 329 6.02 8.42 -8.12
CA PHE A 329 6.49 7.62 -6.99
C PHE A 329 6.41 6.10 -7.26
N PRO A 330 5.32 5.55 -7.82
CA PRO A 330 5.26 4.14 -8.20
C PRO A 330 6.31 3.75 -9.25
N ASP A 331 6.59 4.61 -10.23
CA ASP A 331 7.62 4.34 -11.24
C ASP A 331 9.04 4.30 -10.66
N ARG A 332 9.28 5.04 -9.57
CA ARG A 332 10.59 5.08 -8.90
C ARG A 332 10.79 3.95 -7.89
N THR A 333 9.72 3.36 -7.36
CA THR A 333 9.77 2.49 -6.18
C THR A 333 9.07 1.15 -6.35
N SER A 334 8.21 1.03 -7.36
CA SER A 334 7.25 -0.06 -7.54
C SER A 334 6.25 -0.22 -6.38
N ILE A 335 6.07 0.81 -5.55
CA ILE A 335 5.02 0.90 -4.53
C ILE A 335 3.89 1.75 -5.11
N ASN A 336 2.72 1.15 -5.30
CA ASN A 336 1.56 1.87 -5.85
C ASN A 336 0.99 2.89 -4.84
N ASN A 337 0.15 3.80 -5.31
CA ASN A 337 -0.44 4.81 -4.43
C ASN A 337 -1.80 4.37 -3.88
N LEU A 338 -2.06 4.75 -2.62
CA LEU A 338 -3.41 5.06 -2.17
C LEU A 338 -3.92 6.27 -2.99
N ASP A 339 -5.02 6.10 -3.72
CA ASP A 339 -5.43 7.00 -4.82
C ASP A 339 -6.13 8.26 -4.29
N PHE A 340 -5.36 9.20 -3.74
CA PHE A 340 -5.88 10.49 -3.27
C PHE A 340 -6.49 11.32 -4.39
N GLU A 341 -5.98 11.20 -5.62
CA GLU A 341 -6.54 11.91 -6.77
C GLU A 341 -7.97 11.40 -7.08
N PHE A 342 -8.19 10.08 -7.01
CA PHE A 342 -9.53 9.48 -7.06
C PHE A 342 -10.41 9.95 -5.91
N PHE A 343 -9.93 9.83 -4.66
CA PHE A 343 -10.67 10.22 -3.46
C PHE A 343 -11.14 11.67 -3.52
N ARG A 344 -10.25 12.62 -3.87
CA ARG A 344 -10.59 14.05 -3.98
C ARG A 344 -11.62 14.27 -5.08
N THR A 345 -11.46 13.62 -6.23
CA THR A 345 -12.43 13.74 -7.33
C THR A 345 -13.82 13.25 -6.92
N VAL A 346 -13.91 12.03 -6.36
CA VAL A 346 -15.19 11.43 -5.96
C VAL A 346 -15.86 12.22 -4.83
N THR A 347 -15.10 12.65 -3.82
CA THR A 347 -15.66 13.47 -2.73
C THR A 347 -16.03 14.88 -3.18
N ASN A 348 -15.35 15.47 -4.16
CA ASN A 348 -15.76 16.75 -4.75
C ASN A 348 -17.05 16.61 -5.57
N VAL A 349 -17.23 15.49 -6.26
CA VAL A 349 -18.39 15.26 -7.14
C VAL A 349 -19.64 14.81 -6.39
N PHE A 350 -19.53 13.87 -5.46
CA PHE A 350 -20.67 13.27 -4.75
C PHE A 350 -20.81 13.77 -3.30
N GLY A 351 -19.72 14.24 -2.70
CA GLY A 351 -19.71 14.82 -1.36
C GLY A 351 -20.04 16.31 -1.40
N SER A 352 -19.03 17.15 -1.65
CA SER A 352 -19.19 18.62 -1.56
C SER A 352 -19.97 19.25 -2.71
N GLY A 353 -20.05 18.57 -3.86
CA GLY A 353 -20.67 19.10 -5.07
C GLY A 353 -19.87 20.24 -5.72
N SER A 354 -18.60 20.41 -5.37
CA SER A 354 -17.71 21.46 -5.90
C SER A 354 -17.19 21.16 -7.31
N GLU A 355 -17.17 19.89 -7.70
CA GLU A 355 -16.89 19.41 -9.06
C GLU A 355 -18.13 18.73 -9.66
N ASP A 356 -18.13 18.43 -10.95
CA ASP A 356 -19.26 17.80 -11.66
C ASP A 356 -18.88 16.46 -12.31
N MET A 357 -19.86 15.76 -12.91
CA MET A 357 -19.56 14.45 -13.53
C MET A 357 -18.65 14.57 -14.77
N ASN A 358 -18.47 15.76 -15.37
CA ASN A 358 -17.44 15.98 -16.39
C ASN A 358 -16.05 15.98 -15.76
N SER A 359 -15.88 16.51 -14.55
CA SER A 359 -14.61 16.42 -13.81
C SER A 359 -14.22 14.96 -13.54
N LEU A 360 -15.18 14.12 -13.15
CA LEU A 360 -14.95 12.68 -12.98
C LEU A 360 -14.60 11.98 -14.31
N ALA A 361 -15.25 12.37 -15.41
CA ALA A 361 -14.89 11.86 -16.74
C ALA A 361 -13.46 12.24 -17.15
N ASN A 362 -13.09 13.51 -16.95
CA ASN A 362 -11.75 14.01 -17.25
C ASN A 362 -10.69 13.32 -16.38
N PHE A 363 -10.99 13.06 -15.10
CA PHE A 363 -10.13 12.29 -14.19
C PHE A 363 -9.71 10.94 -14.78
N TYR A 364 -10.66 10.16 -15.29
CA TYR A 364 -10.32 8.87 -15.91
C TYR A 364 -9.44 9.03 -17.16
N GLN A 365 -9.62 10.11 -17.92
CA GLN A 365 -8.87 10.32 -19.16
C GLN A 365 -7.41 10.74 -18.92
N TYR A 366 -7.13 11.62 -17.96
CA TYR A 366 -5.74 12.01 -17.69
C TYR A 366 -5.00 10.96 -16.88
N THR A 367 -5.62 10.35 -15.86
CA THR A 367 -4.95 9.33 -15.04
C THR A 367 -4.63 8.03 -15.80
N GLU A 368 -5.32 7.75 -16.91
CA GLU A 368 -4.93 6.66 -17.82
C GLU A 368 -3.55 6.87 -18.45
N ASN A 369 -3.14 8.13 -18.66
CA ASN A 369 -1.82 8.47 -19.19
C ASN A 369 -0.77 8.62 -18.07
N ASP A 370 -1.18 9.12 -16.91
CA ASP A 370 -0.24 9.43 -15.82
C ASP A 370 0.17 8.17 -15.04
N TYR A 371 -0.71 7.15 -14.95
CA TYR A 371 -0.46 5.94 -14.15
C TYR A 371 -0.16 4.71 -15.01
N ASN A 372 1.10 4.27 -15.03
CA ASN A 372 1.52 3.06 -15.75
C ASN A 372 0.78 1.78 -15.27
N TYR A 373 0.44 1.73 -13.98
CA TYR A 373 -0.21 0.59 -13.33
C TYR A 373 -1.54 0.99 -12.66
N GLN A 374 -2.38 1.76 -13.35
CA GLN A 374 -3.64 2.32 -12.80
C GLN A 374 -4.56 1.31 -12.08
N ASN A 375 -4.58 0.04 -12.53
CA ASN A 375 -5.40 -1.02 -11.92
C ASN A 375 -4.88 -1.49 -10.55
N GLN A 376 -3.63 -1.17 -10.19
CA GLN A 376 -3.02 -1.53 -8.90
C GLN A 376 -3.09 -0.39 -7.86
N THR A 377 -3.57 0.79 -8.24
CA THR A 377 -3.88 1.86 -7.27
C THR A 377 -4.97 1.43 -6.30
N VAL A 378 -4.93 1.90 -5.06
CA VAL A 378 -5.96 1.59 -4.05
C VAL A 378 -6.92 2.77 -3.92
N THR A 379 -8.13 2.62 -4.45
CA THR A 379 -9.17 3.66 -4.47
C THR A 379 -9.99 3.66 -3.18
N PHE A 380 -10.44 4.83 -2.72
CA PHE A 380 -11.24 4.97 -1.51
C PHE A 380 -12.11 6.23 -1.57
N ILE A 381 -13.12 6.32 -0.70
CA ILE A 381 -14.03 7.48 -0.60
C ILE A 381 -13.94 8.19 0.75
N ASP A 382 -13.38 7.52 1.75
CA ASP A 382 -12.87 8.02 3.02
C ASP A 382 -11.89 6.99 3.60
N ASN A 383 -11.12 7.39 4.62
CA ASN A 383 -10.16 6.54 5.34
C ASN A 383 -9.95 7.09 6.76
N HIS A 384 -8.87 6.68 7.44
CA HIS A 384 -8.58 7.07 8.81
C HIS A 384 -7.99 8.49 9.00
N ASP A 385 -7.59 9.18 7.92
CA ASP A 385 -6.91 10.49 7.94
C ASP A 385 -7.69 11.59 7.22
N VAL A 386 -8.92 11.27 6.80
CA VAL A 386 -9.85 12.24 6.22
C VAL A 386 -11.21 12.11 6.91
N PRO A 387 -12.05 13.16 6.86
CA PRO A 387 -13.39 13.07 7.42
C PRO A 387 -14.19 11.96 6.74
N ARG A 388 -15.06 11.29 7.49
CA ARG A 388 -16.05 10.35 6.92
C ARG A 388 -16.84 11.03 5.80
N PHE A 389 -17.18 10.29 4.76
CA PHE A 389 -17.94 10.84 3.62
C PHE A 389 -19.23 11.55 4.09
N LEU A 390 -19.94 10.97 5.06
CA LEU A 390 -21.19 11.54 5.58
C LEU A 390 -21.03 12.87 6.33
N ARG A 391 -19.80 13.26 6.71
CA ARG A 391 -19.49 14.60 7.22
C ARG A 391 -19.30 15.63 6.14
N ILE A 392 -18.99 15.20 4.93
CA ILE A 392 -18.95 16.04 3.74
C ILE A 392 -20.37 16.19 3.19
N ASN A 393 -21.12 15.08 3.11
CA ASN A 393 -22.51 15.05 2.65
C ASN A 393 -23.33 14.04 3.45
N SER A 394 -24.26 14.53 4.27
CA SER A 394 -25.09 13.69 5.16
C SER A 394 -26.12 12.82 4.44
N ASP A 395 -26.28 12.95 3.13
CA ASP A 395 -27.20 12.12 2.35
C ASP A 395 -26.60 10.72 2.10
N GLN A 396 -27.20 9.71 2.76
CA GLN A 396 -26.83 8.30 2.58
C GLN A 396 -26.97 7.82 1.14
N ARG A 397 -27.92 8.38 0.36
CA ARG A 397 -28.06 7.99 -1.04
C ARG A 397 -26.86 8.44 -1.86
N SER A 398 -26.33 9.64 -1.61
CA SER A 398 -25.08 10.12 -2.22
C SER A 398 -23.88 9.23 -1.85
N LEU A 399 -23.81 8.76 -0.60
CA LEU A 399 -22.80 7.78 -0.19
C LEU A 399 -22.94 6.47 -0.99
N ASP A 400 -24.15 5.94 -1.11
CA ASP A 400 -24.39 4.69 -1.84
C ASP A 400 -23.95 4.80 -3.32
N VAL A 401 -24.20 5.96 -3.95
CA VAL A 401 -23.75 6.27 -5.32
C VAL A 401 -22.22 6.35 -5.41
N ALA A 402 -21.56 6.97 -4.42
CA ALA A 402 -20.11 7.03 -4.35
C ALA A 402 -19.47 5.64 -4.17
N ILE A 403 -20.06 4.77 -3.33
CA ILE A 403 -19.64 3.37 -3.16
C ILE A 403 -19.76 2.62 -4.48
N ALA A 404 -20.91 2.69 -5.16
CA ALA A 404 -21.09 2.01 -6.44
C ALA A 404 -20.09 2.50 -7.50
N THR A 405 -19.79 3.80 -7.50
CA THR A 405 -18.77 4.40 -8.38
C THR A 405 -17.38 3.83 -8.08
N ALA A 406 -16.93 3.85 -6.82
CA ALA A 406 -15.65 3.28 -6.41
C ALA A 406 -15.52 1.80 -6.77
N MET A 407 -16.55 1.01 -6.50
CA MET A 407 -16.55 -0.42 -6.78
C MET A 407 -16.53 -0.76 -8.28
N ALA A 408 -17.03 0.13 -9.15
CA ALA A 408 -16.99 -0.03 -10.61
C ALA A 408 -15.73 0.55 -11.28
N SER A 409 -14.95 1.34 -10.56
CA SER A 409 -13.78 2.07 -11.07
C SER A 409 -12.55 1.18 -11.24
N ARG A 410 -11.57 1.65 -12.01
CA ARG A 410 -10.23 1.04 -12.06
C ARG A 410 -9.52 1.17 -10.71
N GLY A 411 -8.61 0.26 -10.43
CA GLY A 411 -7.95 0.15 -9.12
C GLY A 411 -8.62 -0.89 -8.22
N ILE A 412 -8.04 -1.04 -7.03
CA ILE A 412 -8.49 -1.90 -5.93
C ILE A 412 -9.40 -1.05 -5.01
N PRO A 413 -10.70 -1.34 -4.88
CA PRO A 413 -11.57 -0.60 -3.99
C PRO A 413 -11.27 -0.93 -2.52
N ASN A 414 -11.03 0.12 -1.73
CA ASN A 414 -10.92 0.09 -0.27
C ASN A 414 -12.14 0.73 0.38
N ILE A 415 -12.81 -0.01 1.25
CA ILE A 415 -13.95 0.43 2.05
C ILE A 415 -13.48 0.61 3.50
N TYR A 416 -13.59 1.83 4.04
CA TYR A 416 -13.24 2.09 5.43
C TYR A 416 -14.32 1.56 6.38
N TYR A 417 -13.93 0.93 7.49
CA TYR A 417 -14.86 0.19 8.35
C TYR A 417 -16.07 1.03 8.79
N GLY A 418 -17.26 0.45 8.71
CA GLY A 418 -18.52 1.10 9.11
C GLY A 418 -19.14 2.03 8.05
N THR A 419 -18.50 2.22 6.89
CA THR A 419 -19.08 2.95 5.74
C THR A 419 -20.43 2.33 5.34
N GLU A 420 -20.49 1.00 5.29
CA GLU A 420 -21.68 0.22 5.00
C GLU A 420 -22.75 0.28 6.09
N GLN A 421 -22.37 0.75 7.29
CA GLN A 421 -23.25 1.00 8.42
C GLN A 421 -23.66 2.48 8.52
N TYR A 422 -23.29 3.30 7.52
CA TYR A 422 -23.53 4.74 7.51
C TYR A 422 -22.95 5.47 8.73
N VAL A 423 -21.74 5.09 9.15
CA VAL A 423 -21.01 5.82 10.20
C VAL A 423 -20.81 7.27 9.76
N ASN A 424 -21.32 8.20 10.57
CA ASN A 424 -21.20 9.64 10.32
C ASN A 424 -19.97 10.23 11.03
N GLY A 425 -19.26 9.52 11.89
CA GLY A 425 -18.23 10.12 12.76
C GLY A 425 -18.83 10.99 13.88
N HIS A 426 -18.04 11.47 14.84
CA HIS A 426 -18.46 12.38 15.92
C HIS A 426 -18.40 13.85 15.52
N ASP A 427 -17.41 14.22 14.70
CA ASP A 427 -17.23 15.54 14.10
C ASP A 427 -16.58 15.41 12.70
N ALA A 428 -16.18 16.54 12.10
CA ALA A 428 -15.58 16.59 10.77
C ALA A 428 -14.03 16.46 10.79
N SER A 429 -13.43 16.02 11.88
CA SER A 429 -12.01 15.67 11.95
C SER A 429 -11.79 14.19 11.62
N GLU A 430 -10.55 13.82 11.29
CA GLU A 430 -10.13 12.42 11.17
C GLU A 430 -10.43 11.62 12.44
N ASN A 431 -10.13 12.19 13.62
CA ASN A 431 -10.35 11.57 14.91
C ASN A 431 -11.84 11.34 15.17
N GLY A 432 -12.68 12.30 14.78
CA GLY A 432 -14.13 12.14 14.81
C GLY A 432 -14.61 10.97 13.96
N GLY A 433 -13.91 10.62 12.87
CA GLY A 433 -14.23 9.47 12.01
C GLY A 433 -13.86 8.10 12.57
N ARG A 434 -12.96 8.03 13.57
CA ARG A 434 -12.43 6.79 14.15
C ARG A 434 -13.36 6.20 15.24
N VAL A 435 -14.65 6.08 14.94
CA VAL A 435 -15.70 5.63 15.88
C VAL A 435 -15.51 4.17 16.29
N PHE A 436 -15.76 3.82 17.56
CA PHE A 436 -15.80 2.42 18.00
C PHE A 436 -17.06 1.73 17.45
N LEU A 437 -16.90 0.92 16.38
CA LEU A 437 -17.99 0.37 15.59
C LEU A 437 -18.92 -0.52 16.43
N GLN A 438 -18.38 -1.33 17.34
CA GLN A 438 -19.18 -2.20 18.20
C GLN A 438 -20.13 -1.42 19.13
N ALA A 439 -19.70 -0.25 19.62
CA ALA A 439 -20.54 0.60 20.45
C ALA A 439 -21.56 1.40 19.63
N ASP A 440 -21.21 1.78 18.39
CA ASP A 440 -22.03 2.66 17.54
C ASP A 440 -23.03 1.89 16.64
N LYS A 441 -22.71 0.65 16.24
CA LYS A 441 -23.44 -0.10 15.20
C LYS A 441 -23.62 -1.58 15.55
N THR A 442 -24.57 -2.21 14.87
CA THR A 442 -24.96 -3.62 15.09
C THR A 442 -24.43 -4.60 14.05
N PHE A 443 -23.63 -4.14 13.07
CA PHE A 443 -23.19 -4.94 11.93
C PHE A 443 -24.37 -5.44 11.07
N ASP A 444 -25.29 -4.54 10.71
CA ASP A 444 -26.49 -4.85 9.94
C ASP A 444 -26.15 -5.19 8.48
N GLU A 445 -26.40 -6.44 8.07
CA GLU A 445 -26.19 -6.92 6.70
C GLU A 445 -27.32 -6.52 5.73
N THR A 446 -28.35 -5.82 6.21
CA THR A 446 -29.53 -5.44 5.40
C THR A 446 -29.47 -4.03 4.82
N THR A 447 -28.46 -3.24 5.21
CA THR A 447 -28.27 -1.88 4.68
C THR A 447 -28.06 -1.90 3.16
N ARG A 448 -28.43 -0.80 2.50
CA ARG A 448 -28.27 -0.68 1.05
C ARG A 448 -26.79 -0.70 0.66
N ALA A 449 -25.95 0.03 1.39
CA ALA A 449 -24.51 0.06 1.19
C ALA A 449 -23.89 -1.35 1.28
N PHE A 450 -24.25 -2.16 2.29
CA PHE A 450 -23.79 -3.54 2.41
C PHE A 450 -24.15 -4.38 1.17
N LYS A 451 -25.39 -4.28 0.70
CA LYS A 451 -25.86 -5.01 -0.49
C LYS A 451 -25.18 -4.56 -1.77
N ILE A 452 -24.91 -3.26 -1.93
CA ILE A 452 -24.18 -2.71 -3.08
C ILE A 452 -22.76 -3.29 -3.10
N ILE A 453 -22.04 -3.23 -1.97
CA ILE A 453 -20.68 -3.78 -1.85
C ILE A 453 -20.69 -5.28 -2.19
N LYS A 454 -21.63 -6.04 -1.65
CA LYS A 454 -21.80 -7.47 -1.93
C LYS A 454 -21.98 -7.78 -3.41
N LYS A 455 -22.91 -7.08 -4.07
CA LYS A 455 -23.20 -7.30 -5.49
C LYS A 455 -22.01 -6.92 -6.37
N MET A 456 -21.41 -5.76 -6.11
CA MET A 456 -20.29 -5.27 -6.90
C MET A 456 -18.99 -6.06 -6.67
N SER A 457 -18.73 -6.52 -5.45
CA SER A 457 -17.60 -7.43 -5.17
C SER A 457 -17.76 -8.73 -5.94
N SER A 458 -18.95 -9.35 -5.87
CA SER A 458 -19.25 -10.57 -6.62
C SER A 458 -19.08 -10.38 -8.13
N LEU A 459 -19.53 -9.23 -8.67
CA LEU A 459 -19.33 -8.90 -10.08
C LEU A 459 -17.85 -8.72 -10.44
N ARG A 460 -17.06 -8.06 -9.59
CA ARG A 460 -15.62 -7.85 -9.79
C ARG A 460 -14.83 -9.16 -9.81
N GLN A 461 -15.20 -10.11 -8.96
CA GLN A 461 -14.62 -11.46 -8.94
C GLN A 461 -14.94 -12.26 -10.21
N GLN A 462 -16.13 -12.06 -10.79
CA GLN A 462 -16.61 -12.82 -11.95
C GLN A 462 -16.22 -12.22 -13.31
N ASN A 463 -16.16 -10.88 -13.39
CA ASN A 463 -15.97 -10.15 -14.63
C ASN A 463 -14.67 -9.34 -14.59
N ASP A 464 -13.66 -9.89 -15.25
CA ASP A 464 -12.31 -9.33 -15.35
C ASP A 464 -12.26 -7.90 -15.91
N ALA A 465 -13.32 -7.41 -16.56
CA ALA A 465 -13.38 -6.03 -17.01
C ALA A 465 -13.31 -5.02 -15.85
N LEU A 466 -13.85 -5.34 -14.67
CA LEU A 466 -13.74 -4.45 -13.50
C LEU A 466 -12.32 -4.43 -12.92
N ALA A 467 -11.64 -5.57 -12.92
CA ALA A 467 -10.27 -5.68 -12.40
C ALA A 467 -9.23 -5.11 -13.38
N TYR A 468 -9.27 -5.55 -14.64
CA TYR A 468 -8.18 -5.31 -15.60
C TYR A 468 -8.56 -4.33 -16.73
N GLY A 469 -9.84 -4.00 -16.88
CA GLY A 469 -10.33 -3.30 -18.06
C GLY A 469 -9.98 -1.81 -18.10
N LEU A 470 -9.76 -1.30 -19.31
CA LEU A 470 -9.62 0.14 -19.56
C LEU A 470 -10.97 0.85 -19.38
N THR A 471 -10.93 2.15 -19.06
CA THR A 471 -12.12 2.97 -18.86
C THR A 471 -12.43 3.76 -20.13
N SER A 472 -13.67 3.75 -20.59
CA SER A 472 -14.14 4.57 -21.71
C SER A 472 -15.36 5.39 -21.31
N ILE A 473 -15.32 6.71 -21.53
CA ILE A 473 -16.44 7.61 -21.27
C ILE A 473 -17.42 7.54 -22.45
N LEU A 474 -18.63 7.04 -22.21
CA LEU A 474 -19.67 6.90 -23.24
C LEU A 474 -20.59 8.12 -23.30
N TYR A 475 -20.84 8.76 -22.16
CA TYR A 475 -21.67 9.96 -22.04
C TYR A 475 -21.32 10.71 -20.77
N SER A 476 -21.22 12.03 -20.82
CA SER A 476 -21.00 12.86 -19.65
C SER A 476 -21.73 14.20 -19.78
N THR A 477 -22.34 14.64 -18.67
CA THR A 477 -22.92 15.96 -18.44
C THR A 477 -22.53 16.41 -17.03
N PRO A 478 -22.94 17.58 -16.54
CA PRO A 478 -22.68 17.94 -15.15
C PRO A 478 -23.23 16.96 -14.10
N ASP A 479 -24.31 16.22 -14.40
CA ASP A 479 -24.99 15.35 -13.43
C ASP A 479 -25.02 13.87 -13.81
N VAL A 480 -24.69 13.53 -15.05
CA VAL A 480 -24.75 12.14 -15.53
C VAL A 480 -23.39 11.72 -16.06
N LEU A 481 -22.95 10.52 -15.70
CA LEU A 481 -21.84 9.82 -16.34
C LEU A 481 -22.29 8.43 -16.76
N VAL A 482 -21.97 8.04 -17.99
CA VAL A 482 -21.98 6.65 -18.42
C VAL A 482 -20.58 6.29 -18.87
N MET A 483 -20.00 5.26 -18.24
CA MET A 483 -18.68 4.76 -18.57
C MET A 483 -18.69 3.24 -18.74
N SER A 484 -17.75 2.75 -19.54
CA SER A 484 -17.51 1.32 -19.76
C SER A 484 -16.14 0.93 -19.22
N ARG A 485 -16.07 -0.23 -18.57
CA ARG A 485 -14.84 -0.95 -18.23
C ARG A 485 -14.77 -2.15 -19.15
N LYS A 486 -13.64 -2.34 -19.84
CA LYS A 486 -13.53 -3.40 -20.86
C LYS A 486 -12.19 -4.12 -20.85
N PHE A 487 -12.24 -5.45 -20.77
CA PHE A 487 -11.10 -6.35 -20.91
C PHE A 487 -11.41 -7.40 -21.98
N TYR A 488 -10.82 -7.25 -23.17
CA TYR A 488 -11.20 -8.02 -24.36
C TYR A 488 -12.72 -7.94 -24.62
N ASP A 489 -13.41 -9.06 -24.76
CA ASP A 489 -14.86 -9.11 -24.98
C ASP A 489 -15.67 -9.08 -23.68
N LYS A 490 -15.03 -9.00 -22.52
CA LYS A 490 -15.71 -8.74 -21.25
C LYS A 490 -15.92 -7.25 -21.07
N GLU A 491 -17.12 -6.84 -20.69
CA GLU A 491 -17.51 -5.43 -20.57
C GLU A 491 -18.45 -5.22 -19.38
N VAL A 492 -18.25 -4.14 -18.64
CA VAL A 492 -19.16 -3.64 -17.61
C VAL A 492 -19.42 -2.16 -17.84
N ILE A 493 -20.68 -1.79 -18.03
CA ILE A 493 -21.11 -0.40 -18.21
C ILE A 493 -21.80 0.05 -16.93
N ILE A 494 -21.42 1.22 -16.44
CA ILE A 494 -22.08 1.88 -15.31
C ILE A 494 -22.63 3.22 -15.76
N ALA A 495 -23.91 3.46 -15.45
CA ALA A 495 -24.62 4.71 -15.70
C ALA A 495 -25.05 5.31 -14.37
N ILE A 496 -24.64 6.55 -14.11
CA ILE A 496 -24.78 7.24 -12.82
C ILE A 496 -25.48 8.57 -13.07
N ASN A 497 -26.58 8.82 -12.38
CA ASN A 497 -27.10 10.17 -12.15
C ASN A 497 -26.78 10.57 -10.71
N ARG A 498 -25.98 11.61 -10.49
CA ARG A 498 -25.69 12.08 -9.13
C ARG A 498 -26.78 12.99 -8.54
N SER A 499 -27.66 13.54 -9.38
CA SER A 499 -28.60 14.59 -8.96
C SER A 499 -29.69 14.04 -8.04
N PRO A 500 -29.88 14.62 -6.83
CA PRO A 500 -31.01 14.27 -5.96
C PRO A 500 -32.34 14.91 -6.41
N TYR A 501 -32.29 15.80 -7.41
CA TYR A 501 -33.44 16.63 -7.80
C TYR A 501 -34.01 16.24 -9.16
N ASN A 502 -33.13 15.99 -10.12
CA ASN A 502 -33.52 15.85 -11.52
C ASN A 502 -33.31 14.43 -12.03
N SER A 503 -34.27 13.97 -12.83
CA SER A 503 -34.09 12.82 -13.71
C SER A 503 -33.53 13.30 -15.05
N TYR A 504 -32.78 12.45 -15.74
CA TYR A 504 -32.15 12.78 -17.02
C TYR A 504 -32.41 11.70 -18.06
N THR A 505 -32.69 12.13 -19.29
CA THR A 505 -32.72 11.22 -20.45
C THR A 505 -31.31 11.10 -21.00
N VAL A 506 -30.78 9.88 -20.99
CA VAL A 506 -29.53 9.53 -21.67
C VAL A 506 -29.85 9.21 -23.12
N PRO A 507 -29.14 9.79 -24.11
CA PRO A 507 -29.40 9.53 -25.52
C PRO A 507 -28.99 8.09 -25.90
N ASN A 508 -29.21 7.71 -27.16
CA ASN A 508 -28.66 6.44 -27.66
C ASN A 508 -27.12 6.47 -27.55
N LEU A 509 -26.53 5.42 -26.96
CA LEU A 509 -25.08 5.32 -26.78
C LEU A 509 -24.49 4.19 -27.60
N ALA A 510 -23.38 4.43 -28.31
CA ALA A 510 -22.65 3.36 -28.97
C ALA A 510 -22.11 2.38 -27.92
N THR A 511 -22.20 1.07 -28.19
CA THR A 511 -21.72 0.05 -27.27
C THR A 511 -21.06 -1.10 -28.00
N SER A 512 -20.13 -1.78 -27.35
CA SER A 512 -19.61 -3.07 -27.82
C SER A 512 -20.38 -4.27 -27.30
N LEU A 513 -21.31 -4.08 -26.37
CA LEU A 513 -22.18 -5.14 -25.87
C LEU A 513 -22.84 -5.90 -27.03
N PRO A 514 -22.86 -7.25 -27.00
CA PRO A 514 -23.62 -8.04 -27.95
C PRO A 514 -25.12 -7.70 -27.93
N THR A 515 -25.82 -8.03 -29.02
CA THR A 515 -27.29 -7.97 -29.05
C THR A 515 -27.86 -8.82 -27.94
N GLY A 516 -28.72 -8.22 -27.12
CA GLY A 516 -29.33 -8.89 -25.98
C GLY A 516 -30.00 -7.90 -25.04
N SER A 517 -30.62 -8.45 -24.01
CA SER A 517 -31.14 -7.70 -22.87
C SER A 517 -30.17 -7.83 -21.70
N TYR A 518 -29.82 -6.71 -21.09
CA TYR A 518 -28.93 -6.65 -19.93
C TYR A 518 -29.71 -6.10 -18.74
N ASN A 519 -29.71 -6.86 -17.66
CA ASN A 519 -30.36 -6.46 -16.42
C ASN A 519 -29.38 -5.70 -15.52
N ASP A 520 -29.90 -4.83 -14.66
CA ASP A 520 -29.10 -4.16 -13.64
C ASP A 520 -28.51 -5.18 -12.65
N ASN A 521 -27.18 -5.25 -12.59
CA ASN A 521 -26.41 -6.09 -11.67
C ASN A 521 -26.55 -5.66 -10.21
N LEU A 522 -27.09 -4.46 -9.93
CA LEU A 522 -27.45 -4.03 -8.58
C LEU A 522 -28.85 -4.51 -8.17
N ASP A 523 -29.60 -5.20 -9.03
CA ASP A 523 -30.99 -5.64 -8.80
C ASP A 523 -31.91 -4.51 -8.29
N GLY A 524 -31.67 -3.27 -8.75
CA GLY A 524 -32.47 -2.11 -8.38
C GLY A 524 -32.21 -1.54 -6.99
N GLU A 525 -31.19 -1.98 -6.25
CA GLU A 525 -30.81 -1.36 -4.97
C GLU A 525 -30.57 0.15 -5.13
N LEU A 526 -30.06 0.56 -6.30
CA LEU A 526 -29.90 1.96 -6.70
C LEU A 526 -30.88 2.43 -7.77
N GLY A 527 -32.11 1.90 -7.78
CA GLY A 527 -33.22 2.41 -8.62
C GLY A 527 -33.24 1.85 -10.06
N GLY A 528 -32.25 1.05 -10.45
CA GLY A 528 -32.07 0.53 -11.81
C GLY A 528 -32.99 -0.62 -12.25
N ALA A 529 -33.87 -1.15 -11.39
CA ALA A 529 -34.67 -2.35 -11.68
C ALA A 529 -35.52 -2.27 -12.96
N THR A 530 -35.88 -1.06 -13.41
CA THR A 530 -36.69 -0.84 -14.62
C THR A 530 -35.88 -0.43 -15.84
N ASN A 531 -34.58 -0.16 -15.69
CA ASN A 531 -33.69 0.33 -16.75
C ASN A 531 -32.81 -0.80 -17.32
N ASN A 532 -33.44 -1.93 -17.66
CA ASN A 532 -32.78 -2.96 -18.44
C ASN A 532 -32.55 -2.45 -19.86
N VAL A 533 -31.33 -2.60 -20.38
CA VAL A 533 -30.99 -2.10 -21.72
C VAL A 533 -31.08 -3.21 -22.75
N PHE A 534 -31.66 -2.89 -23.90
CA PHE A 534 -31.68 -3.76 -25.08
C PHE A 534 -30.75 -3.21 -26.15
N VAL A 535 -29.83 -4.08 -26.62
CA VAL A 535 -28.92 -3.79 -27.72
C VAL A 535 -29.44 -4.48 -28.98
N SER A 536 -29.63 -3.73 -30.08
CA SER A 536 -30.28 -4.21 -31.30
C SER A 536 -29.30 -4.68 -32.40
N ASN A 537 -29.76 -5.59 -33.27
CA ASN A 537 -28.94 -6.21 -34.34
C ASN A 537 -28.55 -5.28 -35.50
N SER A 538 -29.33 -4.25 -35.80
CA SER A 538 -29.11 -3.39 -36.97
C SER A 538 -28.07 -2.30 -36.71
N ILE A 539 -27.94 -1.84 -35.45
CA ILE A 539 -26.86 -0.97 -34.98
C ILE A 539 -26.65 -1.21 -33.46
N ARG A 540 -25.40 -1.46 -33.02
CA ARG A 540 -25.05 -1.71 -31.60
C ARG A 540 -25.10 -0.42 -30.78
N TYR A 541 -26.31 0.03 -30.49
CA TYR A 541 -26.56 1.10 -29.53
C TYR A 541 -27.30 0.56 -28.31
N ILE A 542 -26.97 1.08 -27.14
CA ILE A 542 -27.88 1.14 -26.01
C ILE A 542 -28.95 2.17 -26.37
N SER A 543 -30.22 1.74 -26.39
CA SER A 543 -31.35 2.64 -26.66
C SER A 543 -31.46 3.70 -25.56
N SER A 544 -31.93 4.90 -25.91
CA SER A 544 -32.15 5.98 -24.95
C SER A 544 -33.00 5.53 -23.75
N PHE A 545 -32.59 5.93 -22.55
CA PHE A 545 -33.21 5.55 -21.29
C PHE A 545 -33.25 6.75 -20.33
N ASN A 546 -34.11 6.68 -19.30
CA ASN A 546 -34.23 7.73 -18.29
C ASN A 546 -33.56 7.26 -17.00
N LEU A 547 -32.61 8.03 -16.47
CA LEU A 547 -32.06 7.85 -15.14
C LEU A 547 -32.85 8.74 -14.16
N ALA A 548 -33.52 8.13 -13.20
CA ALA A 548 -34.13 8.82 -12.07
C ALA A 548 -33.07 9.47 -11.16
N GLN A 549 -33.53 10.25 -10.19
CA GLN A 549 -32.67 10.92 -9.21
C GLN A 549 -31.79 9.91 -8.47
N GLN A 550 -30.49 10.18 -8.39
CA GLN A 550 -29.53 9.32 -7.69
C GLN A 550 -29.63 7.83 -8.07
N GLU A 551 -29.91 7.59 -9.35
CA GLU A 551 -29.99 6.26 -9.92
C GLU A 551 -28.62 5.80 -10.42
N VAL A 552 -28.28 4.54 -10.13
CA VAL A 552 -27.12 3.86 -10.70
C VAL A 552 -27.57 2.55 -11.31
N ASN A 553 -27.17 2.32 -12.57
CA ASN A 553 -27.35 1.04 -13.26
C ASN A 553 -25.98 0.46 -13.59
N VAL A 554 -25.85 -0.85 -13.41
CA VAL A 554 -24.66 -1.59 -13.83
C VAL A 554 -25.09 -2.71 -14.75
N TRP A 555 -24.61 -2.72 -15.99
CA TRP A 555 -24.85 -3.79 -16.95
C TRP A 555 -23.55 -4.48 -17.28
N SER A 556 -23.57 -5.80 -17.39
CA SER A 556 -22.36 -6.57 -17.67
C SER A 556 -22.54 -7.63 -18.74
N TYR A 557 -21.48 -7.84 -19.50
CA TYR A 557 -21.28 -8.98 -20.38
C TYR A 557 -19.97 -9.67 -20.01
N ASN A 558 -20.07 -10.93 -19.59
CA ASN A 558 -18.92 -11.74 -19.19
C ASN A 558 -18.70 -12.83 -20.24
N ALA A 559 -18.05 -12.47 -21.34
CA ALA A 559 -17.72 -13.41 -22.41
C ALA A 559 -16.83 -14.55 -21.91
N ASP A 560 -17.06 -15.77 -22.40
CA ASP A 560 -16.06 -16.82 -22.34
C ASP A 560 -14.92 -16.47 -23.31
N LEU A 561 -13.73 -16.18 -22.76
CA LEU A 561 -12.56 -15.80 -23.53
C LEU A 561 -11.77 -17.02 -24.05
N GLY A 562 -12.29 -18.24 -23.85
CA GLY A 562 -11.69 -19.49 -24.29
C GLY A 562 -10.41 -19.83 -23.53
N SER A 563 -9.53 -20.57 -24.21
CA SER A 563 -8.27 -21.09 -23.63
C SER A 563 -7.02 -20.29 -24.02
N ASP A 564 -7.15 -19.33 -24.93
CA ASP A 564 -6.04 -18.47 -25.36
C ASP A 564 -5.59 -17.56 -24.20
N PRO A 565 -4.27 -17.48 -23.93
CA PRO A 565 -3.74 -16.78 -22.76
C PRO A 565 -3.93 -15.26 -22.90
N LYS A 566 -4.35 -14.62 -21.80
CA LYS A 566 -4.52 -13.17 -21.70
C LYS A 566 -4.02 -12.71 -20.34
N ILE A 567 -3.08 -11.78 -20.31
CA ILE A 567 -2.54 -11.22 -19.07
C ILE A 567 -3.41 -10.03 -18.68
N GLY A 568 -3.94 -10.06 -17.46
CA GLY A 568 -4.70 -8.96 -16.87
C GLY A 568 -3.86 -8.10 -15.93
N ASP A 569 -3.01 -8.75 -15.12
CA ASP A 569 -2.21 -8.07 -14.08
C ASP A 569 -0.98 -8.91 -13.71
N MET A 570 -0.05 -8.33 -12.96
CA MET A 570 1.14 -9.01 -12.46
C MET A 570 1.59 -8.41 -11.12
N VAL A 571 1.87 -9.27 -10.13
CA VAL A 571 2.39 -8.86 -8.83
C VAL A 571 3.63 -9.71 -8.48
N SER A 572 4.80 -9.12 -8.24
CA SER A 572 5.10 -7.70 -8.35
C SER A 572 5.29 -7.22 -9.80
N ILE A 573 5.45 -5.91 -9.97
CA ILE A 573 5.74 -5.23 -11.24
C ILE A 573 7.24 -5.00 -11.47
N SER A 574 8.07 -5.35 -10.48
CA SER A 574 9.54 -5.33 -10.58
C SER A 574 10.18 -6.47 -9.79
N GLY A 575 11.47 -6.71 -10.02
CA GLY A 575 12.26 -7.72 -9.32
C GLY A 575 13.50 -8.14 -10.11
N HIS A 576 14.42 -8.85 -9.49
CA HIS A 576 15.62 -9.36 -10.14
C HIS A 576 15.55 -10.88 -10.37
N GLN A 577 16.56 -11.40 -11.07
CA GLN A 577 16.69 -12.84 -11.32
C GLN A 577 16.51 -13.64 -10.03
N GLY A 578 15.65 -14.65 -10.07
CA GLY A 578 15.39 -15.54 -8.94
C GLY A 578 14.18 -15.17 -8.08
N ASN A 579 13.66 -13.95 -8.16
CA ASN A 579 12.42 -13.62 -7.46
C ASN A 579 11.23 -14.42 -8.03
N GLU A 580 10.28 -14.76 -7.16
CA GLU A 580 9.00 -15.36 -7.54
C GLU A 580 7.96 -14.26 -7.75
N VAL A 581 7.31 -14.28 -8.91
CA VAL A 581 6.28 -13.30 -9.30
C VAL A 581 5.06 -14.02 -9.86
N THR A 582 3.90 -13.41 -9.69
CA THR A 582 2.61 -13.99 -10.04
C THR A 582 1.95 -13.19 -11.17
N ILE A 583 1.57 -13.90 -12.23
CA ILE A 583 0.86 -13.35 -13.40
C ILE A 583 -0.61 -13.74 -13.28
N TYR A 584 -1.50 -12.77 -13.37
CA TYR A 584 -2.96 -12.95 -13.29
C TYR A 584 -3.63 -12.72 -14.63
N GLY A 585 -4.68 -13.49 -14.92
CA GLY A 585 -5.41 -13.35 -16.18
C GLY A 585 -6.41 -14.47 -16.45
N THR A 586 -6.50 -14.88 -17.72
CA THR A 586 -7.39 -15.96 -18.19
C THR A 586 -6.68 -16.85 -19.22
N GLY A 587 -6.98 -18.14 -19.24
CA GLY A 587 -6.38 -19.08 -20.18
C GLY A 587 -4.90 -19.34 -19.88
N LEU A 588 -4.51 -19.31 -18.60
CA LEU A 588 -3.11 -19.41 -18.17
C LEU A 588 -2.68 -20.85 -17.78
N ASP A 589 -3.57 -21.82 -17.94
CA ASP A 589 -3.40 -23.23 -17.59
C ASP A 589 -2.73 -24.07 -18.69
N GLY A 590 -2.37 -25.30 -18.33
CA GLY A 590 -1.89 -26.31 -19.29
C GLY A 590 -0.43 -26.11 -19.69
N SER A 591 -0.09 -26.58 -20.90
CA SER A 591 1.28 -26.48 -21.44
C SER A 591 1.50 -25.10 -22.05
N ILE A 592 2.22 -24.24 -21.33
CA ILE A 592 2.51 -22.85 -21.70
C ILE A 592 4.01 -22.53 -21.57
N GLN A 593 4.41 -21.42 -22.17
CA GLN A 593 5.70 -20.78 -21.94
C GLN A 593 5.48 -19.34 -21.48
N VAL A 594 6.23 -18.90 -20.48
CA VAL A 594 6.29 -17.49 -20.07
C VAL A 594 7.63 -16.93 -20.50
N ASN A 595 7.64 -15.80 -21.21
CA ASN A 595 8.86 -15.18 -21.70
C ASN A 595 8.96 -13.73 -21.23
N PHE A 596 10.15 -13.35 -20.77
CA PHE A 596 10.59 -11.98 -20.54
C PHE A 596 11.40 -11.57 -21.77
N ASP A 597 10.78 -10.79 -22.66
CA ASP A 597 11.17 -10.61 -24.06
C ASP A 597 11.41 -11.98 -24.75
N ALA A 598 12.66 -12.30 -25.05
CA ALA A 598 13.06 -13.56 -25.70
C ALA A 598 13.49 -14.66 -24.70
N THR A 599 13.58 -14.34 -23.41
CA THR A 599 14.10 -15.26 -22.39
C THR A 599 12.95 -15.97 -21.66
N GLN A 600 12.95 -17.30 -21.71
CA GLN A 600 11.93 -18.11 -21.04
C GLN A 600 12.13 -18.13 -19.50
N ALA A 601 11.05 -17.92 -18.76
CA ALA A 601 10.98 -18.04 -17.31
C ALA A 601 10.68 -19.49 -16.87
N THR A 602 11.10 -19.83 -15.65
CA THR A 602 10.73 -21.10 -15.01
C THR A 602 9.33 -20.97 -14.42
N ILE A 603 8.41 -21.85 -14.81
CA ILE A 603 7.06 -21.91 -14.24
C ILE A 603 7.10 -22.76 -12.96
N ILE A 604 6.64 -22.19 -11.86
CA ILE A 604 6.50 -22.84 -10.55
C ILE A 604 5.15 -23.56 -10.51
N SER A 605 4.07 -22.85 -10.84
CA SER A 605 2.71 -23.37 -10.87
C SER A 605 1.87 -22.59 -11.87
N ASN A 606 0.78 -23.20 -12.35
CA ASN A 606 -0.23 -22.50 -13.14
C ASN A 606 -1.62 -23.11 -12.97
N ASN A 607 -2.62 -22.27 -13.16
CA ASN A 607 -4.02 -22.64 -13.31
C ASN A 607 -4.68 -21.71 -14.34
N TYR A 608 -6.01 -21.78 -14.50
CA TYR A 608 -6.69 -21.00 -15.55
C TYR A 608 -6.50 -19.49 -15.39
N ASN A 609 -6.34 -19.01 -14.16
CA ASN A 609 -6.31 -17.59 -13.81
C ASN A 609 -4.95 -17.06 -13.33
N GLU A 610 -3.99 -17.94 -13.06
CA GLU A 610 -2.74 -17.58 -12.40
C GLU A 610 -1.55 -18.39 -12.94
N ILE A 611 -0.38 -17.77 -13.01
CA ILE A 611 0.92 -18.42 -13.20
C ILE A 611 1.88 -17.86 -12.16
N GLN A 612 2.57 -18.72 -11.44
CA GLN A 612 3.74 -18.33 -10.64
C GLN A 612 4.99 -18.69 -11.42
N VAL A 613 5.91 -17.73 -11.56
CA VAL A 613 7.17 -17.91 -12.27
C VAL A 613 8.34 -17.38 -11.48
N THR A 614 9.53 -17.91 -11.75
CA THR A 614 10.80 -17.30 -11.32
C THR A 614 11.29 -16.36 -12.42
N VAL A 615 11.63 -15.13 -12.06
CA VAL A 615 12.24 -14.14 -12.97
C VAL A 615 13.53 -14.74 -13.56
N PRO A 616 13.66 -14.85 -14.90
CA PRO A 616 14.80 -15.50 -15.52
C PRO A 616 16.06 -14.62 -15.52
N SER A 617 17.19 -15.21 -15.88
CA SER A 617 18.41 -14.45 -16.18
C SER A 617 18.26 -13.72 -17.52
N VAL A 618 17.78 -12.47 -17.45
CA VAL A 618 17.63 -11.55 -18.58
C VAL A 618 18.29 -10.23 -18.22
N ASN A 619 18.71 -9.45 -19.23
CA ASN A 619 19.27 -8.12 -18.98
C ASN A 619 18.29 -7.27 -18.16
N ALA A 620 18.79 -6.42 -17.27
CA ALA A 620 17.99 -5.52 -16.46
C ALA A 620 17.38 -4.34 -17.26
N GLY A 621 16.31 -3.76 -16.71
CA GLY A 621 15.44 -2.75 -17.32
C GLY A 621 14.04 -3.29 -17.62
N LYS A 622 13.18 -2.43 -18.17
CA LYS A 622 11.81 -2.77 -18.56
C LYS A 622 11.77 -3.87 -19.62
N ARG A 623 11.01 -4.95 -19.39
CA ARG A 623 10.83 -6.12 -20.27
C ARG A 623 9.36 -6.38 -20.52
N ASN A 624 9.05 -6.88 -21.71
CA ASN A 624 7.71 -7.38 -22.00
C ASN A 624 7.58 -8.82 -21.52
N VAL A 625 6.63 -9.06 -20.62
CA VAL A 625 6.22 -10.40 -20.21
C VAL A 625 5.08 -10.86 -21.11
N SER A 626 5.19 -12.07 -21.65
CA SER A 626 4.15 -12.70 -22.47
C SER A 626 3.98 -14.18 -22.13
N VAL A 627 2.77 -14.69 -22.33
CA VAL A 627 2.44 -16.11 -22.17
C VAL A 627 2.09 -16.68 -23.54
N THR A 628 2.73 -17.79 -23.91
CA THR A 628 2.46 -18.50 -25.18
C THR A 628 1.88 -19.87 -24.91
N LYS A 629 0.78 -20.20 -25.59
CA LYS A 629 0.10 -21.51 -25.56
C LYS A 629 -0.08 -22.01 -26.99
N GLY A 630 0.65 -23.06 -27.35
CA GLY A 630 0.68 -23.55 -28.74
C GLY A 630 1.22 -22.48 -29.69
N THR A 631 0.38 -21.97 -30.59
CA THR A 631 0.72 -20.90 -31.55
C THR A 631 0.18 -19.53 -31.13
N THR A 632 -0.56 -19.43 -30.03
CA THR A 632 -1.17 -18.18 -29.55
C THR A 632 -0.31 -17.56 -28.46
N SER A 633 -0.11 -16.24 -28.54
CA SER A 633 0.54 -15.44 -27.49
C SER A 633 -0.46 -14.45 -26.89
N SER A 634 -0.29 -14.16 -25.60
CA SER A 634 -1.05 -13.13 -24.90
C SER A 634 -0.66 -11.72 -25.35
N ASN A 635 -1.38 -10.71 -24.85
CA ASN A 635 -0.83 -9.36 -24.75
C ASN A 635 0.47 -9.35 -23.93
N ASN A 636 1.26 -8.30 -24.14
CA ASN A 636 2.42 -8.02 -23.30
C ASN A 636 2.00 -7.33 -22.00
N PHE A 637 2.79 -7.52 -20.96
CA PHE A 637 2.75 -6.78 -19.71
C PHE A 637 4.17 -6.28 -19.40
N GLU A 638 4.34 -5.01 -19.02
CA GLU A 638 5.67 -4.45 -18.72
C GLU A 638 6.09 -4.78 -17.29
N PHE A 639 7.30 -5.33 -17.15
CA PHE A 639 7.93 -5.65 -15.86
C PHE A 639 9.34 -5.04 -15.79
N GLU A 640 9.70 -4.42 -14.67
CA GLU A 640 11.06 -3.88 -14.44
C GLU A 640 11.98 -4.96 -13.87
N VAL A 641 12.88 -5.49 -14.70
CA VAL A 641 13.93 -6.40 -14.21
C VAL A 641 15.04 -5.59 -13.56
N LEU A 642 15.25 -5.73 -12.26
CA LEU A 642 16.33 -5.08 -11.51
C LEU A 642 17.66 -5.79 -11.75
N SER A 643 18.77 -5.06 -11.65
CA SER A 643 20.12 -5.58 -11.96
C SER A 643 20.65 -6.57 -10.92
N ASP A 644 20.20 -6.47 -9.67
CA ASP A 644 20.48 -7.37 -8.54
C ASP A 644 19.59 -6.94 -7.34
N ASN A 645 19.81 -7.51 -6.15
CA ASN A 645 19.28 -6.94 -4.91
C ASN A 645 19.67 -5.46 -4.80
N GLN A 646 18.77 -4.64 -4.28
CA GLN A 646 18.96 -3.19 -4.22
C GLN A 646 19.62 -2.73 -2.92
N ASN A 647 20.57 -1.80 -3.07
CA ASN A 647 21.31 -1.08 -2.05
C ASN A 647 21.05 0.42 -2.18
N GLN A 648 21.61 1.22 -1.27
CA GLN A 648 21.58 2.68 -1.37
C GLN A 648 22.97 3.28 -1.66
N MET A 649 23.01 4.30 -2.51
CA MET A 649 24.20 5.14 -2.71
C MET A 649 23.81 6.62 -2.61
N ILE A 650 24.58 7.39 -1.85
CA ILE A 650 24.35 8.82 -1.67
C ILE A 650 25.32 9.57 -2.57
N PHE A 651 24.79 10.27 -3.56
CA PHE A 651 25.57 11.06 -4.51
C PHE A 651 25.71 12.49 -4.00
N HIS A 652 26.91 13.06 -4.09
CA HIS A 652 27.18 14.45 -3.72
C HIS A 652 27.78 15.24 -4.88
N VAL A 653 27.31 16.47 -5.11
CA VAL A 653 27.88 17.36 -6.12
C VAL A 653 27.80 18.84 -5.72
N GLN A 654 28.87 19.58 -5.97
CA GLN A 654 28.88 21.05 -5.90
C GLN A 654 28.60 21.65 -7.26
N ALA A 655 27.46 22.33 -7.41
CA ALA A 655 27.03 22.97 -8.65
C ALA A 655 26.31 24.29 -8.38
N ASN A 656 26.66 25.33 -9.15
CA ASN A 656 25.88 26.56 -9.18
C ASN A 656 24.75 26.43 -10.20
N THR A 657 23.52 26.71 -9.80
CA THR A 657 22.33 26.69 -10.65
C THR A 657 21.66 28.07 -10.72
N SER A 658 20.91 28.30 -11.78
CA SER A 658 19.95 29.41 -11.88
C SER A 658 18.57 28.97 -11.38
N VAL A 659 17.67 29.91 -11.13
CA VAL A 659 16.26 29.59 -10.81
C VAL A 659 15.66 28.72 -11.92
N GLY A 660 14.99 27.63 -11.55
CA GLY A 660 14.40 26.64 -12.47
C GLY A 660 15.38 25.54 -12.90
N GLN A 661 16.68 25.65 -12.62
CA GLN A 661 17.64 24.59 -12.89
C GLN A 661 17.77 23.64 -11.69
N LYS A 662 17.73 22.33 -11.98
CA LYS A 662 17.84 21.24 -11.01
C LYS A 662 18.95 20.27 -11.43
N ILE A 663 19.61 19.66 -10.45
CA ILE A 663 20.66 18.65 -10.67
C ILE A 663 20.06 17.25 -10.57
N TYR A 664 20.54 16.35 -11.43
CA TYR A 664 20.19 14.94 -11.46
C TYR A 664 21.44 14.08 -11.72
N VAL A 665 21.31 12.77 -11.53
CA VAL A 665 22.33 11.77 -11.88
C VAL A 665 21.75 10.79 -12.89
N VAL A 666 22.57 10.42 -13.89
CA VAL A 666 22.28 9.36 -14.87
C VAL A 666 23.52 8.52 -15.07
N GLY A 667 23.37 7.26 -15.50
CA GLY A 667 24.50 6.34 -15.60
C GLY A 667 24.24 5.11 -16.46
N SER A 668 25.22 4.22 -16.47
CA SER A 668 25.30 3.07 -17.38
C SER A 668 24.38 1.90 -17.02
N ILE A 669 23.69 1.96 -15.88
CA ILE A 669 22.76 0.93 -15.41
C ILE A 669 21.30 1.40 -15.55
N PRO A 670 20.34 0.46 -15.65
CA PRO A 670 18.91 0.80 -15.74
C PRO A 670 18.40 1.63 -14.56
N GLU A 671 18.89 1.35 -13.35
CA GLU A 671 18.54 2.09 -12.13
C GLU A 671 18.98 3.57 -12.20
N LEU A 672 19.94 3.91 -13.08
CA LEU A 672 20.36 5.29 -13.37
C LEU A 672 19.94 5.73 -14.79
N GLY A 673 18.92 5.09 -15.36
CA GLY A 673 18.29 5.50 -16.61
C GLY A 673 19.07 5.18 -17.88
N ASN A 674 20.11 4.33 -17.86
CA ASN A 674 20.90 3.96 -19.04
C ASN A 674 21.34 5.18 -19.89
N TRP A 675 21.91 6.19 -19.24
CA TRP A 675 22.33 7.47 -19.82
C TRP A 675 21.21 8.34 -20.43
N ASN A 676 19.94 8.02 -20.20
CA ASN A 676 18.82 8.82 -20.69
C ASN A 676 18.41 9.91 -19.68
N PRO A 677 18.60 11.22 -19.96
CA PRO A 677 18.19 12.31 -19.09
C PRO A 677 16.69 12.39 -18.79
N ALA A 678 15.85 11.81 -19.67
CA ALA A 678 14.40 11.73 -19.45
C ALA A 678 14.04 10.66 -18.41
N SER A 679 14.92 9.68 -18.18
CA SER A 679 14.76 8.61 -17.19
C SER A 679 15.47 8.92 -15.87
N ALA A 680 15.96 10.14 -15.67
CA ALA A 680 16.54 10.55 -14.40
C ALA A 680 15.47 10.54 -13.31
N LEU A 681 15.68 9.73 -12.27
CA LEU A 681 14.66 9.41 -11.26
C LEU A 681 14.24 10.64 -10.45
N ASP A 682 15.21 11.37 -9.90
CA ASP A 682 14.90 12.40 -8.92
C ASP A 682 15.90 13.56 -8.94
N ALA A 683 15.40 14.75 -8.59
CA ALA A 683 16.24 15.94 -8.44
C ALA A 683 16.98 15.91 -7.10
N PHE A 684 18.22 16.38 -7.08
CA PHE A 684 19.02 16.46 -5.86
C PHE A 684 18.45 17.47 -4.87
N HIS A 685 18.72 17.23 -3.58
CA HIS A 685 18.42 18.13 -2.48
C HIS A 685 19.58 19.11 -2.23
N ASN A 686 19.28 20.36 -1.91
CA ASN A 686 20.27 21.37 -1.48
C ASN A 686 19.74 22.23 -0.31
N PRO A 687 19.55 21.64 0.87
CA PRO A 687 18.79 22.27 1.96
C PRO A 687 19.51 23.42 2.67
N ASP A 688 20.82 23.55 2.52
CA ASP A 688 21.62 24.57 3.21
C ASP A 688 21.58 25.90 2.43
N PRO A 689 20.95 26.97 2.96
CA PRO A 689 20.90 28.26 2.26
C PRO A 689 22.26 28.96 2.18
N ILE A 690 23.22 28.63 3.04
CA ILE A 690 24.58 29.18 3.04
C ILE A 690 25.43 28.45 1.99
N ASN A 691 25.34 27.12 1.97
CA ASN A 691 26.04 26.26 1.02
C ASN A 691 25.07 25.68 -0.03
N TRP A 692 24.22 26.52 -0.61
CA TRP A 692 23.14 26.11 -1.52
C TRP A 692 23.64 25.42 -2.79
N ASN A 693 24.92 25.61 -3.12
CA ASN A 693 25.59 24.97 -4.22
C ASN A 693 25.99 23.52 -3.92
N LYS A 694 25.80 23.01 -2.70
CA LYS A 694 26.02 21.61 -2.32
C LYS A 694 24.73 20.83 -2.47
N TRP A 695 24.78 19.79 -3.28
CA TRP A 695 23.65 18.95 -3.63
C TRP A 695 23.92 17.52 -3.18
N PHE A 696 22.88 16.82 -2.71
CA PHE A 696 22.95 15.39 -2.44
C PHE A 696 21.68 14.64 -2.85
N LEU A 697 21.81 13.35 -3.13
CA LEU A 697 20.67 12.48 -3.45
C LEU A 697 20.97 11.02 -3.11
N PRO A 698 20.20 10.39 -2.21
CA PRO A 698 20.14 8.94 -2.07
C PRO A 698 19.47 8.30 -3.30
N VAL A 699 20.07 7.26 -3.85
CA VAL A 699 19.56 6.50 -5.00
C VAL A 699 19.69 5.01 -4.75
N SER A 700 18.64 4.26 -5.13
CA SER A 700 18.65 2.80 -5.08
C SER A 700 19.46 2.25 -6.26
N VAL A 701 20.46 1.41 -5.98
CA VAL A 701 21.41 0.86 -6.95
C VAL A 701 21.66 -0.62 -6.67
N PRO A 702 22.02 -1.46 -7.65
CA PRO A 702 22.24 -2.88 -7.41
C PRO A 702 23.47 -3.14 -6.56
N LYS A 703 23.42 -4.15 -5.68
CA LYS A 703 24.52 -4.53 -4.79
C LYS A 703 25.80 -4.93 -5.51
N GLY A 704 26.94 -4.50 -4.98
CA GLY A 704 28.29 -4.91 -5.38
C GLY A 704 28.62 -4.68 -6.86
N LYS A 705 27.94 -3.74 -7.54
CA LYS A 705 28.19 -3.43 -8.96
C LYS A 705 29.02 -2.18 -9.10
N THR A 706 29.97 -2.22 -10.03
CA THR A 706 30.65 -1.03 -10.54
C THR A 706 29.90 -0.51 -11.76
N PHE A 707 29.64 0.79 -11.81
CA PHE A 707 28.96 1.43 -12.93
C PHE A 707 29.50 2.84 -13.14
N ASP A 708 29.27 3.34 -14.35
CA ASP A 708 29.65 4.69 -14.73
C ASP A 708 28.44 5.64 -14.61
N TYR A 709 28.69 6.90 -14.26
CA TYR A 709 27.65 7.91 -14.12
C TYR A 709 28.14 9.32 -14.46
N LYS A 710 27.19 10.22 -14.64
CA LYS A 710 27.40 11.67 -14.72
C LYS A 710 26.29 12.45 -14.04
N TYR A 711 26.66 13.63 -13.57
CA TYR A 711 25.67 14.66 -13.21
C TYR A 711 25.17 15.39 -14.45
N ILE A 712 23.88 15.74 -14.42
CA ILE A 712 23.25 16.59 -15.42
C ILE A 712 22.47 17.71 -14.73
N MET A 713 22.34 18.84 -15.40
CA MET A 713 21.50 19.96 -15.00
C MET A 713 20.34 20.08 -16.00
N LYS A 714 19.12 20.15 -15.50
CA LYS A 714 17.89 20.30 -16.31
C LYS A 714 17.20 21.60 -15.94
N ASP A 715 16.72 22.34 -16.94
CA ASP A 715 15.82 23.48 -16.72
C ASP A 715 14.35 23.09 -16.94
N ASP A 716 13.44 24.02 -16.62
CA ASP A 716 11.99 23.83 -16.76
C ASP A 716 11.52 23.67 -18.22
N GLN A 717 12.36 23.99 -19.21
CA GLN A 717 12.09 23.74 -20.63
C GLN A 717 12.59 22.37 -21.11
N GLY A 718 13.23 21.60 -20.22
CA GLY A 718 13.79 20.29 -20.53
C GLY A 718 15.16 20.32 -21.21
N ASN A 719 15.85 21.49 -21.27
CA ASN A 719 17.22 21.54 -21.75
C ASN A 719 18.15 20.84 -20.76
N VAL A 720 19.10 20.06 -21.28
CA VAL A 720 20.03 19.26 -20.47
C VAL A 720 21.46 19.74 -20.69
N VAL A 721 22.12 20.11 -19.59
CA VAL A 721 23.57 20.36 -19.56
C VAL A 721 24.24 19.19 -18.86
N TRP A 722 25.15 18.52 -19.56
CA TRP A 722 25.96 17.43 -19.00
C TRP A 722 27.20 18.00 -18.32
N GLU A 723 27.65 17.38 -17.23
CA GLU A 723 28.98 17.68 -16.70
C GLU A 723 30.08 17.35 -17.74
N GLY A 724 31.14 18.15 -17.72
CA GLY A 724 32.32 17.98 -18.56
C GLY A 724 33.11 16.70 -18.24
N GLY A 725 34.24 16.53 -18.92
CA GLY A 725 35.19 15.45 -18.61
C GLY A 725 34.74 14.03 -18.97
N ASN A 726 35.47 13.04 -18.45
CA ASN A 726 35.17 11.61 -18.58
C ASN A 726 34.01 11.20 -17.67
N ASN A 727 33.43 10.03 -17.90
CA ASN A 727 32.47 9.45 -16.95
C ASN A 727 33.11 9.24 -15.58
N ARG A 728 32.33 9.44 -14.52
CA ARG A 728 32.68 9.02 -13.17
C ARG A 728 32.37 7.54 -13.02
N SER A 729 33.01 6.87 -12.06
CA SER A 729 32.80 5.45 -11.79
C SER A 729 32.71 5.22 -10.29
N ALA A 730 31.72 4.46 -9.85
CA ALA A 730 31.50 4.13 -8.44
C ALA A 730 31.15 2.64 -8.29
N THR A 731 31.34 2.09 -7.08
CA THR A 731 30.96 0.72 -6.73
C THR A 731 30.07 0.75 -5.49
N SER A 732 28.89 0.14 -5.59
CA SER A 732 27.95 -0.01 -4.47
C SER A 732 28.43 -1.03 -3.44
N SER A 733 27.84 -0.99 -2.23
CA SER A 733 28.16 -1.98 -1.18
C SER A 733 27.77 -3.39 -1.63
N SER A 734 28.52 -4.39 -1.15
CA SER A 734 28.23 -5.80 -1.40
C SER A 734 27.24 -6.43 -0.40
N THR A 735 26.81 -5.69 0.62
CA THR A 735 25.82 -6.12 1.65
C THR A 735 24.41 -5.73 1.21
N ASP A 736 23.37 -6.52 1.45
CA ASP A 736 22.02 -6.23 0.93
C ASP A 736 21.47 -4.85 1.38
N SER A 737 21.56 -4.50 2.66
CA SER A 737 21.11 -3.18 3.18
C SER A 737 22.21 -2.11 3.19
N GLY A 738 23.25 -2.27 2.36
CA GLY A 738 24.45 -1.44 2.42
C GLY A 738 24.28 -0.03 1.83
N VAL A 739 24.85 0.96 2.51
CA VAL A 739 24.92 2.35 2.04
C VAL A 739 26.36 2.70 1.65
N VAL A 740 26.53 3.35 0.50
CA VAL A 740 27.80 3.99 0.13
C VAL A 740 27.58 5.50 -0.01
N ASP A 741 28.24 6.28 0.84
CA ASP A 741 28.25 7.73 0.77
C ASP A 741 29.45 8.20 -0.07
N LEU A 742 29.18 8.79 -1.24
CA LEU A 742 30.21 9.25 -2.15
C LEU A 742 30.80 10.60 -1.73
N PRO A 743 32.10 10.83 -1.96
CA PRO A 743 32.70 12.12 -1.65
C PRO A 743 32.04 13.25 -2.44
N GLU A 744 32.05 14.44 -1.86
CA GLU A 744 31.57 15.64 -2.51
C GLU A 744 32.54 16.10 -3.63
N GLU A 745 32.02 16.25 -4.85
CA GLU A 745 32.82 16.61 -6.03
C GLU A 745 32.23 17.81 -6.78
N TYR A 746 33.04 18.56 -7.53
CA TYR A 746 32.55 19.68 -8.34
C TYR A 746 31.90 19.20 -9.65
N PHE A 747 30.81 19.86 -10.06
CA PHE A 747 30.26 19.76 -11.41
C PHE A 747 31.27 20.34 -12.41
N GLN A 748 31.79 19.48 -13.30
CA GLN A 748 32.91 19.80 -14.21
C GLN A 748 32.51 20.61 -15.43
#